data_AF-A0A7S4HVH7-F1
#
_entry.id   AF-A0A7S4HVH7-F1
#
_cell.length_a   1.000
_cell.length_b   1.000
_cell.length_c   1.000
_cell.angle_alpha   90.00
_cell.angle_beta   90.00
_cell.angle_gamma   90.00
#
_symmetry.space_group_name_H-M   'P 1'
#
loop_
_entity.id
_entity.type
_entity.pdbx_description
1 polymer ?
#
loop_
_entity_poly.entity_id
_entity_poly.type
_entity_poly.pdbx_seq_one_letter_code
_entity_poly.pdbx_strand_id
1 'polypeptide(L)'
;DGRLLPVHHRLTEKEAPPGLREALCKSLVLVHGGMAQNVGPILEMVTERYLLRSSSEWAARQEACQILDSILEAFANSDVKTVAELVTRNFFGPLTSMIPWATNAYTETLISRVKSRFGPAFWGFWMLGGMSGGGMGFIFAPQAKSKALEVLPDIMKEAKGEMEDALPFAMDPVVYDFEINDVGTCAEWVDEEREVGCEREREGAGNAAEAEAKVGGAVQEEKKAEDDSEAAVAVASHSPATGDEEAGKGGKSEYGGKVDVLLQSLGFDPASHERVRADLLSGRIGLDRNRLSPLTVLTDVTASADPSNAPSSSSSSSCSANDGNRVLLADEAVNPAMIAAGKDAISQGRVGVVTLAAGVGSRWTQGAGCVKALHPFCVLGGRHRTFLEVHLAKSRRAARMARIADDGDGDRNEDEDEAEEAEAEAEAPAVPHVFTTSRMTDSAIRSYLSRSDSHGYPTPSVYVSTGKSVGLRLVPTVRDLNFAWEETSSQKLDERSERARQQGRNALRGWAKSEGEGSDYRDEEAPEQSLHPVGHWYEIPNLLLNGTLRQMLEDHPGLTTLLLHNVDTVGADVDPGLLGLFLSRSSPSSSDSGSSDSAENPKSQGAALAFEVVPRLIDDRGGGLAAVDGRTRLVEGLALPREEDEYELSYYNSMTTWIDIDGLLTMFNLTREDLSDKERVRVACDTLTTRMPTYVTLKDVKRRWGNGQEDVFPVAQFEKLWGDVSALDNDDDGAAVKCDYFVVSRRRGQQLKDPAQLDGWARDGSREYLEGICEWE
;
A
#
# COMPACT_ATOMS: atom_id res chain seq x y z
N ASP A 1 -14.51 -25.03 29.83
CA ASP A 1 -14.09 -25.74 28.61
C ASP A 1 -13.58 -24.76 27.55
N GLY A 2 -12.26 -24.61 27.45
CA GLY A 2 -11.60 -23.67 26.51
C GLY A 2 -11.29 -24.29 25.15
N ARG A 3 -12.28 -24.90 24.49
CA ARG A 3 -12.09 -25.46 23.14
C ARG A 3 -12.26 -24.32 22.11
N LEU A 4 -11.26 -24.14 21.24
CA LEU A 4 -11.30 -23.18 20.12
C LEU A 4 -12.10 -23.72 18.92
N LEU A 5 -12.21 -25.04 18.78
CA LEU A 5 -12.97 -25.67 17.70
C LEU A 5 -14.46 -25.80 18.08
N PRO A 6 -15.39 -25.44 17.18
CA PRO A 6 -16.82 -25.60 17.42
C PRO A 6 -17.19 -27.07 17.57
N VAL A 7 -18.23 -27.34 18.35
CA VAL A 7 -18.85 -28.67 18.41
C VAL A 7 -19.76 -28.80 17.18
N HIS A 8 -19.45 -29.75 16.31
CA HIS A 8 -20.29 -30.05 15.17
C HIS A 8 -21.60 -30.73 15.64
N HIS A 9 -22.73 -30.09 15.39
CA HIS A 9 -24.07 -30.62 15.65
C HIS A 9 -24.79 -30.89 14.33
N ARG A 10 -25.17 -32.15 14.09
CA ARG A 10 -25.98 -32.51 12.92
C ARG A 10 -27.45 -32.29 13.27
N LEU A 11 -28.09 -31.34 12.60
CA LEU A 11 -29.51 -31.05 12.80
C LEU A 11 -30.38 -32.28 12.52
N THR A 12 -31.31 -32.55 13.42
CA THR A 12 -32.31 -33.62 13.32
C THR A 12 -33.47 -33.20 12.41
N GLU A 13 -34.33 -34.16 12.01
CA GLU A 13 -35.54 -33.83 11.23
C GLU A 13 -36.51 -32.90 11.98
N LYS A 14 -36.47 -32.86 13.31
CA LYS A 14 -37.27 -31.92 14.10
C LYS A 14 -36.72 -30.50 14.01
N GLU A 15 -35.40 -30.35 14.04
CA GLU A 15 -34.71 -29.05 13.97
C GLU A 15 -34.66 -28.50 12.55
N ALA A 16 -34.59 -29.38 11.54
CA ALA A 16 -34.61 -29.03 10.12
C ALA A 16 -35.59 -29.95 9.37
N PRO A 17 -36.91 -29.71 9.45
CA PRO A 17 -37.91 -30.54 8.77
C PRO A 17 -37.78 -30.49 7.23
N PRO A 18 -38.33 -31.47 6.49
CA PRO A 18 -38.29 -31.46 5.02
C PRO A 18 -38.87 -30.18 4.39
N GLY A 19 -39.90 -29.60 5.02
CA GLY A 19 -40.51 -28.34 4.56
C GLY A 19 -39.54 -27.14 4.57
N LEU A 20 -38.59 -27.10 5.51
CA LEU A 20 -37.55 -26.07 5.55
C LEU A 20 -36.64 -26.18 4.33
N ARG A 21 -36.23 -27.40 3.98
CA ARG A 21 -35.32 -27.66 2.84
C ARG A 21 -35.95 -27.22 1.54
N GLU A 22 -37.21 -27.59 1.31
CA GLU A 22 -37.99 -27.15 0.16
C GLU A 22 -38.14 -25.62 0.13
N ALA A 23 -38.45 -25.00 1.27
CA ALA A 23 -38.59 -23.56 1.38
C ALA A 23 -37.27 -22.82 1.11
N LEU A 24 -36.14 -23.33 1.60
CA LEU A 24 -34.80 -22.81 1.31
C LEU A 24 -34.49 -22.93 -0.18
N CYS A 25 -34.66 -24.10 -0.79
CA CYS A 25 -34.47 -24.27 -2.24
C CYS A 25 -35.36 -23.33 -3.06
N LYS A 26 -36.55 -22.95 -2.58
CA LYS A 26 -37.46 -22.01 -3.27
C LYS A 26 -37.11 -20.55 -3.08
N SER A 27 -36.31 -20.18 -2.08
CA SER A 27 -36.13 -18.80 -1.63
C SER A 27 -34.68 -18.31 -1.63
N LEU A 28 -33.72 -19.20 -1.40
CA LEU A 28 -32.30 -18.90 -1.31
C LEU A 28 -31.63 -19.01 -2.69
N VAL A 29 -30.83 -18.01 -3.03
CA VAL A 29 -29.87 -18.04 -4.14
C VAL A 29 -28.47 -17.99 -3.55
N LEU A 30 -27.64 -18.96 -3.89
CA LEU A 30 -26.24 -19.02 -3.46
C LEU A 30 -25.36 -18.36 -4.51
N VAL A 31 -24.34 -17.62 -4.08
CA VAL A 31 -23.39 -16.98 -4.99
C VAL A 31 -21.96 -17.09 -4.46
N HIS A 32 -20.99 -17.08 -5.36
CA HIS A 32 -19.57 -16.90 -5.06
C HIS A 32 -19.13 -15.55 -5.60
N GLY A 33 -18.58 -14.69 -4.74
CA GLY A 33 -18.23 -13.30 -5.10
C GLY A 33 -17.06 -13.17 -6.08
N GLY A 34 -16.26 -14.23 -6.23
CA GLY A 34 -15.09 -14.28 -7.12
C GLY A 34 -13.83 -13.62 -6.51
N MET A 35 -13.94 -13.10 -5.29
CA MET A 35 -12.84 -12.42 -4.60
C MET A 35 -11.73 -13.39 -4.16
N ALA A 36 -10.51 -12.85 -4.05
CA ALA A 36 -9.35 -13.55 -3.51
C ALA A 36 -8.68 -12.68 -2.44
N GLN A 37 -9.19 -12.74 -1.22
CA GLN A 37 -8.65 -11.99 -0.08
C GLN A 37 -8.06 -12.93 0.96
N ASN A 38 -6.94 -12.52 1.54
CA ASN A 38 -6.38 -13.19 2.69
C ASN A 38 -7.20 -12.86 3.94
N VAL A 39 -7.84 -13.88 4.50
CA VAL A 39 -8.63 -13.77 5.75
C VAL A 39 -7.82 -14.12 7.00
N GLY A 40 -6.55 -14.52 6.86
CA GLY A 40 -5.67 -14.88 7.98
C GLY A 40 -5.64 -13.82 9.10
N PRO A 41 -5.38 -12.54 8.78
CA PRO A 41 -5.39 -11.47 9.78
C PRO A 41 -6.73 -11.30 10.50
N ILE A 42 -7.85 -11.55 9.80
CA ILE A 42 -9.19 -11.49 10.39
C ILE A 42 -9.39 -12.63 11.38
N LEU A 43 -8.93 -13.85 11.04
CA LEU A 43 -9.02 -15.01 11.93
C LEU A 43 -8.15 -14.83 13.18
N GLU A 44 -6.99 -14.21 13.05
CA GLU A 44 -6.14 -13.83 14.19
C GLU A 44 -6.86 -12.84 15.09
N MET A 45 -7.39 -11.75 14.54
CA MET A 45 -8.18 -10.75 15.28
C MET A 45 -9.38 -11.39 16.01
N VAL A 46 -10.13 -12.27 15.34
CA VAL A 46 -11.26 -12.99 15.96
C VAL A 46 -10.80 -13.81 17.16
N THR A 47 -9.66 -14.49 17.01
CA THR A 47 -9.10 -15.33 18.08
C THR A 47 -8.65 -14.47 19.25
N GLU A 48 -7.94 -13.37 18.99
CA GLU A 48 -7.50 -12.44 20.03
C GLU A 48 -8.70 -11.85 20.80
N ARG A 49 -9.69 -11.30 20.09
CA ARG A 49 -10.90 -10.70 20.69
C ARG A 49 -11.68 -11.72 21.52
N TYR A 50 -11.76 -12.97 21.05
CA TYR A 50 -12.38 -14.06 21.81
C TYR A 50 -11.63 -14.38 23.12
N LEU A 51 -10.31 -14.37 23.09
CA LEU A 51 -9.46 -14.63 24.26
C LEU A 51 -9.49 -13.48 25.26
N LEU A 52 -9.43 -12.23 24.78
CA LEU A 52 -9.43 -11.03 25.61
C LEU A 52 -10.80 -10.74 26.25
N ARG A 53 -11.90 -11.16 25.61
CA ARG A 53 -13.28 -10.92 26.07
C ARG A 53 -13.56 -9.45 26.40
N SER A 54 -13.07 -8.55 25.55
CA SER A 54 -13.41 -7.13 25.60
C SER A 54 -14.93 -6.94 25.66
N SER A 55 -15.39 -5.95 26.44
CA SER A 55 -16.79 -5.84 26.85
C SER A 55 -17.77 -5.74 25.68
N SER A 56 -17.47 -4.90 24.69
CA SER A 56 -18.27 -4.70 23.47
C SER A 56 -18.36 -5.97 22.62
N GLU A 57 -17.21 -6.57 22.33
CA GLU A 57 -17.09 -7.78 21.50
C GLU A 57 -17.74 -8.98 22.18
N TRP A 58 -17.63 -9.08 23.50
CA TRP A 58 -18.27 -10.15 24.27
C TRP A 58 -19.79 -9.99 24.30
N ALA A 59 -20.30 -8.77 24.47
CA ALA A 59 -21.73 -8.50 24.40
C ALA A 59 -22.29 -8.85 23.00
N ALA A 60 -21.61 -8.42 21.94
CA ALA A 60 -21.94 -8.77 20.56
C ALA A 60 -21.90 -10.29 20.34
N ARG A 61 -20.93 -11.00 20.92
CA ARG A 61 -20.87 -12.47 20.84
C ARG A 61 -22.08 -13.13 21.48
N GLN A 62 -22.51 -12.67 22.65
CA GLN A 62 -23.71 -13.21 23.31
C GLN A 62 -24.97 -12.95 22.48
N GLU A 63 -25.08 -11.76 21.87
CA GLU A 63 -26.18 -11.46 20.95
C GLU A 63 -26.15 -12.39 19.73
N ALA A 64 -24.98 -12.63 19.11
CA ALA A 64 -24.85 -13.57 17.99
C ALA A 64 -25.29 -15.00 18.37
N CYS A 65 -25.00 -15.46 19.59
CA CYS A 65 -25.48 -16.75 20.08
C CYS A 65 -27.01 -16.79 20.20
N GLN A 66 -27.63 -15.73 20.74
CA GLN A 66 -29.09 -15.63 20.83
C GLN A 66 -29.77 -15.59 19.45
N ILE A 67 -29.14 -14.92 18.48
CA ILE A 67 -29.60 -14.94 17.09
C ILE A 67 -29.50 -16.36 16.51
N LEU A 68 -28.42 -17.10 16.78
CA LEU A 68 -28.30 -18.49 16.35
C LEU A 68 -29.42 -19.38 16.92
N ASP A 69 -29.73 -19.26 18.21
CA ASP A 69 -30.84 -20.00 18.83
C ASP A 69 -32.17 -19.66 18.13
N SER A 70 -32.39 -18.38 17.83
CA SER A 70 -33.59 -17.92 17.11
C SER A 70 -33.65 -18.44 15.66
N ILE A 71 -32.50 -18.57 14.99
CA ILE A 71 -32.42 -19.18 13.64
C ILE A 71 -32.82 -20.65 13.72
N LEU A 72 -32.38 -21.39 14.73
CA LEU A 72 -32.73 -22.79 14.92
C LEU A 72 -34.23 -22.97 15.20
N GLU A 73 -34.85 -22.05 15.95
CA GLU A 73 -36.31 -22.02 16.13
C GLU A 73 -37.05 -21.74 14.80
N ALA A 74 -36.58 -20.80 14.00
CA ALA A 74 -37.15 -20.50 12.68
C ALA A 74 -36.98 -21.70 11.72
N PHE A 75 -35.85 -22.41 11.79
CA PHE A 75 -35.61 -23.65 11.05
C PHE A 75 -36.63 -24.72 11.40
N ALA A 76 -36.85 -24.99 12.69
CA ALA A 76 -37.83 -25.97 13.15
C ALA A 76 -39.26 -25.66 12.67
N ASN A 77 -39.57 -24.38 12.45
CA ASN A 77 -40.86 -23.90 11.95
C ASN A 77 -40.92 -23.74 10.42
N SER A 78 -39.85 -24.03 9.68
CA SER A 78 -39.74 -23.79 8.23
C SER A 78 -39.97 -22.33 7.82
N ASP A 79 -39.68 -21.37 8.71
CA ASP A 79 -39.90 -19.94 8.49
C ASP A 79 -38.65 -19.26 7.90
N VAL A 80 -38.48 -19.41 6.58
CA VAL A 80 -37.32 -18.86 5.86
C VAL A 80 -37.29 -17.34 5.86
N LYS A 81 -38.43 -16.66 6.03
CA LYS A 81 -38.45 -15.20 6.09
C LYS A 81 -37.83 -14.71 7.40
N THR A 82 -38.22 -15.29 8.53
CA THR A 82 -37.61 -14.99 9.83
C THR A 82 -36.13 -15.36 9.84
N VAL A 83 -35.74 -16.48 9.21
CA VAL A 83 -34.32 -16.82 9.01
C VAL A 83 -33.59 -15.68 8.31
N ALA A 84 -34.13 -15.17 7.20
CA ALA A 84 -33.52 -14.11 6.41
C ALA A 84 -33.30 -12.82 7.21
N GLU A 85 -34.29 -12.43 8.00
CA GLU A 85 -34.22 -11.26 8.88
C GLU A 85 -33.11 -11.45 9.94
N LEU A 86 -33.01 -12.64 10.54
CA LEU A 86 -32.03 -12.97 11.58
C LEU A 86 -30.60 -13.05 11.04
N VAL A 87 -30.35 -13.71 9.91
CA VAL A 87 -29.00 -13.79 9.32
C VAL A 87 -28.52 -12.42 8.84
N THR A 88 -29.42 -11.58 8.34
CA THR A 88 -29.11 -10.20 7.96
C THR A 88 -28.76 -9.37 9.19
N ARG A 89 -29.57 -9.47 10.26
CA ARG A 89 -29.30 -8.80 11.54
C ARG A 89 -27.96 -9.24 12.13
N ASN A 90 -27.65 -10.52 12.09
CA ASN A 90 -26.37 -11.03 12.59
C ASN A 90 -25.20 -10.39 11.83
N PHE A 91 -25.30 -10.34 10.50
CA PHE A 91 -24.26 -9.79 9.63
C PHE A 91 -23.98 -8.31 9.87
N PHE A 92 -25.00 -7.45 9.89
CA PHE A 92 -24.85 -6.00 10.10
C PHE A 92 -24.76 -5.56 11.56
N GLY A 93 -25.05 -6.47 12.51
CA GLY A 93 -25.04 -6.18 13.94
C GLY A 93 -23.83 -6.84 14.61
N PRO A 94 -24.06 -7.89 15.41
CA PRO A 94 -23.02 -8.42 16.28
C PRO A 94 -21.79 -8.95 15.54
N LEU A 95 -21.93 -9.45 14.30
CA LEU A 95 -20.78 -9.93 13.53
C LEU A 95 -19.79 -8.80 13.23
N THR A 96 -20.26 -7.67 12.72
CA THR A 96 -19.42 -6.49 12.45
C THR A 96 -18.92 -5.81 13.72
N SER A 97 -19.65 -5.88 14.84
CA SER A 97 -19.13 -5.40 16.13
C SER A 97 -17.96 -6.24 16.64
N MET A 98 -18.02 -7.57 16.45
CA MET A 98 -16.91 -8.45 16.79
C MET A 98 -15.76 -8.36 15.78
N ILE A 99 -16.08 -8.16 14.50
CA ILE A 99 -15.17 -8.30 13.36
C ILE A 99 -15.50 -7.17 12.35
N PRO A 100 -14.96 -5.96 12.54
CA PRO A 100 -15.30 -4.82 11.67
C PRO A 100 -15.06 -5.10 10.18
N TRP A 101 -14.03 -5.88 9.85
CA TRP A 101 -13.68 -6.29 8.50
C TRP A 101 -14.30 -7.63 8.05
N ALA A 102 -15.34 -8.13 8.72
CA ALA A 102 -16.11 -9.28 8.21
C ALA A 102 -16.85 -8.97 6.90
N THR A 103 -17.05 -7.68 6.62
CA THR A 103 -17.69 -7.12 5.43
C THR A 103 -16.70 -6.26 4.65
N ASN A 104 -17.04 -5.98 3.39
CA ASN A 104 -16.28 -5.10 2.51
C ASN A 104 -17.23 -4.32 1.59
N ALA A 105 -16.69 -3.31 0.90
CA ALA A 105 -17.46 -2.45 0.00
C ALA A 105 -18.20 -3.22 -1.11
N TYR A 106 -17.61 -4.29 -1.64
CA TYR A 106 -18.22 -5.10 -2.69
C TYR A 106 -19.48 -5.81 -2.17
N THR A 107 -19.37 -6.55 -1.06
CA THR A 107 -20.49 -7.26 -0.44
C THR A 107 -21.63 -6.31 -0.09
N GLU A 108 -21.35 -5.17 0.54
CA GLU A 108 -22.38 -4.19 0.88
C GLU A 108 -23.02 -3.54 -0.35
N THR A 109 -22.24 -3.31 -1.42
CA THR A 109 -22.76 -2.82 -2.70
C THR A 109 -23.74 -3.82 -3.31
N LEU A 110 -23.42 -5.12 -3.30
CA LEU A 110 -24.33 -6.16 -3.76
C LEU A 110 -25.64 -6.14 -2.97
N ILE A 111 -25.56 -6.13 -1.64
CA ILE A 111 -26.74 -6.10 -0.77
C ILE A 111 -27.60 -4.87 -1.06
N SER A 112 -26.98 -3.70 -1.19
CA SER A 112 -27.67 -2.45 -1.49
C SER A 112 -28.37 -2.46 -2.85
N ARG A 113 -27.68 -2.92 -3.91
CA ARG A 113 -28.26 -3.03 -5.27
C ARG A 113 -29.40 -4.04 -5.31
N VAL A 114 -29.25 -5.19 -4.68
CA VAL A 114 -30.29 -6.23 -4.61
C VAL A 114 -31.51 -5.71 -3.83
N LYS A 115 -31.30 -5.09 -2.68
CA LYS A 115 -32.38 -4.48 -1.90
C LYS A 115 -33.13 -3.42 -2.71
N SER A 116 -32.42 -2.55 -3.41
CA SER A 116 -33.02 -1.51 -4.26
C SER A 116 -33.80 -2.11 -5.44
N ARG A 117 -33.28 -3.18 -6.05
CA ARG A 117 -33.88 -3.81 -7.23
C ARG A 117 -35.13 -4.64 -6.92
N PHE A 118 -35.16 -5.32 -5.79
CA PHE A 118 -36.22 -6.28 -5.43
C PHE A 118 -37.18 -5.75 -4.35
N GLY A 119 -36.80 -4.71 -3.61
CA GLY A 119 -37.65 -4.10 -2.59
C GLY A 119 -38.16 -5.15 -1.58
N PRO A 120 -39.48 -5.20 -1.30
CA PRO A 120 -40.06 -6.16 -0.34
C PRO A 120 -39.90 -7.64 -0.72
N ALA A 121 -39.56 -7.93 -1.99
CA ALA A 121 -39.32 -9.30 -2.43
C ALA A 121 -37.94 -9.82 -2.02
N PHE A 122 -37.01 -8.95 -1.61
CA PHE A 122 -35.76 -9.33 -0.97
C PHE A 122 -35.98 -9.44 0.54
N TRP A 123 -35.77 -10.63 1.10
CA TRP A 123 -35.98 -10.91 2.52
C TRP A 123 -34.71 -10.75 3.35
N GLY A 124 -33.53 -11.04 2.80
CA GLY A 124 -32.29 -10.87 3.55
C GLY A 124 -31.03 -11.44 2.90
N PHE A 125 -29.89 -11.14 3.52
CA PHE A 125 -28.56 -11.56 3.12
C PHE A 125 -27.96 -12.54 4.14
N TRP A 126 -27.34 -13.61 3.65
CA TRP A 126 -26.69 -14.65 4.43
C TRP A 126 -25.21 -14.75 4.05
N MET A 127 -24.33 -14.40 4.98
CA MET A 127 -22.89 -14.63 4.83
C MET A 127 -22.53 -16.10 5.08
N LEU A 128 -21.97 -16.82 4.09
CA LEU A 128 -21.64 -18.26 4.22
C LEU A 128 -20.13 -18.53 4.30
N GLY A 129 -19.29 -17.74 3.64
CA GLY A 129 -17.85 -17.70 3.90
C GLY A 129 -17.34 -16.28 3.74
N GLY A 130 -16.70 -15.77 4.80
CA GLY A 130 -16.58 -14.36 5.17
C GLY A 130 -15.97 -13.39 4.13
N MET A 131 -14.99 -12.59 4.55
CA MET A 131 -14.52 -11.44 3.75
C MET A 131 -13.99 -11.82 2.35
N SER A 132 -13.52 -13.06 2.17
CA SER A 132 -13.02 -13.57 0.90
C SER A 132 -14.06 -13.70 -0.21
N GLY A 133 -15.34 -13.37 0.05
CA GLY A 133 -16.42 -13.56 -0.92
C GLY A 133 -16.71 -15.04 -1.22
N GLY A 134 -16.16 -15.95 -0.40
CA GLY A 134 -16.27 -17.39 -0.51
C GLY A 134 -17.62 -17.91 -0.05
N GLY A 135 -18.68 -17.61 -0.81
CA GLY A 135 -20.03 -18.07 -0.53
C GLY A 135 -20.90 -17.03 0.18
N MET A 136 -21.93 -16.58 -0.51
CA MET A 136 -22.96 -15.66 -0.03
C MET A 136 -24.34 -16.22 -0.40
N GLY A 137 -25.36 -15.84 0.35
CA GLY A 137 -26.74 -16.19 0.12
C GLY A 137 -27.62 -14.95 0.05
N PHE A 138 -28.49 -14.87 -0.95
CA PHE A 138 -29.53 -13.86 -1.04
C PHE A 138 -30.89 -14.57 -0.95
N ILE A 139 -31.70 -14.17 0.02
CA ILE A 139 -33.00 -14.79 0.29
C ILE A 139 -34.10 -13.88 -0.23
N PHE A 140 -34.99 -14.47 -1.03
CA PHE A 140 -36.09 -13.80 -1.71
C PHE A 140 -37.43 -14.46 -1.38
N ALA A 141 -38.51 -13.73 -1.62
CA ALA A 141 -39.82 -14.36 -1.73
C ALA A 141 -39.79 -15.43 -2.85
N PRO A 142 -40.43 -16.59 -2.68
CA PRO A 142 -40.35 -17.70 -3.64
C PRO A 142 -40.64 -17.31 -5.09
N GLN A 143 -41.62 -16.43 -5.30
CA GLN A 143 -42.00 -15.91 -6.62
C GLN A 143 -40.93 -15.03 -7.29
N ALA A 144 -39.94 -14.54 -6.54
CA ALA A 144 -38.88 -13.68 -7.04
C ALA A 144 -37.56 -14.44 -7.31
N LYS A 145 -37.40 -15.69 -6.85
CA LYS A 145 -36.14 -16.46 -7.01
C LYS A 145 -35.71 -16.58 -8.47
N SER A 146 -36.62 -16.96 -9.37
CA SER A 146 -36.30 -17.14 -10.80
C SER A 146 -35.76 -15.84 -11.42
N LYS A 147 -36.38 -14.70 -11.11
CA LYS A 147 -35.89 -13.39 -11.55
C LYS A 147 -34.56 -13.02 -10.89
N ALA A 148 -34.33 -13.41 -9.64
CA ALA A 148 -33.06 -13.19 -8.97
C ALA A 148 -31.91 -13.97 -9.61
N LEU A 149 -32.13 -15.24 -9.99
CA LEU A 149 -31.14 -16.05 -10.72
C LEU A 149 -30.73 -15.42 -12.06
N GLU A 150 -31.65 -14.75 -12.75
CA GLU A 150 -31.37 -14.04 -14.00
C GLU A 150 -30.60 -12.72 -13.78
N VAL A 151 -30.93 -11.96 -12.74
CA VAL A 151 -30.45 -10.57 -12.55
C VAL A 151 -29.17 -10.48 -11.73
N LEU A 152 -28.98 -11.37 -10.74
CA LEU A 152 -27.81 -11.33 -9.85
C LEU A 152 -26.45 -11.40 -10.58
N PRO A 153 -26.25 -12.23 -11.63
CA PRO A 153 -24.98 -12.27 -12.35
C PRO A 153 -24.56 -10.91 -12.89
N ASP A 154 -25.51 -10.13 -13.42
CA ASP A 154 -25.24 -8.80 -13.99
C ASP A 154 -24.88 -7.79 -12.89
N ILE A 155 -25.63 -7.78 -11.78
CA ILE A 155 -25.32 -6.92 -10.62
C ILE A 155 -23.91 -7.20 -10.10
N MET A 156 -23.54 -8.48 -9.99
CA MET A 156 -22.23 -8.87 -9.46
C MET A 156 -21.10 -8.53 -10.43
N LYS A 157 -21.30 -8.74 -11.74
CA LYS A 157 -20.31 -8.38 -12.77
C LYS A 157 -20.09 -6.87 -12.85
N GLU A 158 -21.16 -6.08 -12.78
CA GLU A 158 -21.08 -4.63 -12.76
C GLU A 158 -20.31 -4.13 -11.52
N ALA A 159 -20.68 -4.62 -10.33
CA ALA A 159 -19.99 -4.26 -9.09
C ALA A 159 -18.52 -4.70 -9.09
N LYS A 160 -18.19 -5.86 -9.66
CA LYS A 160 -16.81 -6.31 -9.86
C LYS A 160 -16.06 -5.35 -10.78
N GLY A 161 -16.60 -5.05 -11.97
CA GLY A 161 -15.95 -4.18 -12.94
C GLY A 161 -15.67 -2.77 -12.40
N GLU A 162 -16.52 -2.26 -11.49
CA GLU A 162 -16.28 -0.97 -10.84
C GLU A 162 -15.14 -0.98 -9.83
N MET A 163 -14.81 -2.15 -9.27
CA MET A 163 -13.90 -2.33 -8.13
C MET A 163 -12.70 -3.23 -8.43
N GLU A 164 -12.55 -3.79 -9.64
CA GLU A 164 -11.49 -4.76 -9.95
C GLU A 164 -10.08 -4.16 -9.89
N ASP A 165 -9.96 -2.84 -10.11
CA ASP A 165 -8.70 -2.12 -9.86
C ASP A 165 -8.40 -1.94 -8.36
N ALA A 166 -9.42 -1.99 -7.50
CA ALA A 166 -9.34 -1.67 -6.07
C ALA A 166 -9.30 -2.91 -5.16
N LEU A 167 -9.96 -4.01 -5.58
CA LEU A 167 -10.16 -5.23 -4.82
C LEU A 167 -9.74 -6.46 -5.64
N PRO A 168 -9.17 -7.48 -4.99
CA PRO A 168 -8.68 -8.66 -5.69
C PRO A 168 -9.81 -9.62 -6.05
N PHE A 169 -9.95 -9.92 -7.35
CA PHE A 169 -10.84 -10.95 -7.87
C PHE A 169 -10.04 -12.03 -8.61
N ALA A 170 -10.20 -13.30 -8.22
CA ALA A 170 -9.56 -14.43 -8.89
C ALA A 170 -10.40 -14.99 -10.05
N MET A 171 -11.71 -14.73 -10.05
CA MET A 171 -12.62 -15.19 -11.09
C MET A 171 -13.83 -14.25 -11.19
N ASP A 172 -14.60 -14.41 -12.26
CA ASP A 172 -15.91 -13.79 -12.32
C ASP A 172 -16.85 -14.39 -11.27
N PRO A 173 -17.75 -13.59 -10.69
CA PRO A 173 -18.73 -14.07 -9.72
C PRO A 173 -19.66 -15.11 -10.33
N VAL A 174 -20.06 -16.08 -9.50
CA VAL A 174 -20.91 -17.21 -9.90
C VAL A 174 -22.19 -17.20 -9.09
N VAL A 175 -23.31 -17.45 -9.76
CA VAL A 175 -24.62 -17.64 -9.14
C VAL A 175 -25.01 -19.10 -9.31
N TYR A 176 -25.36 -19.76 -8.21
CA TYR A 176 -25.75 -21.16 -8.18
C TYR A 176 -27.26 -21.29 -8.00
N ASP A 177 -27.83 -22.19 -8.79
CA ASP A 177 -29.03 -22.90 -8.37
C ASP A 177 -28.59 -24.21 -7.70
N PHE A 178 -29.28 -24.61 -6.63
CA PHE A 178 -28.85 -25.72 -5.80
C PHE A 178 -30.03 -26.56 -5.31
N GLU A 179 -29.73 -27.80 -4.96
CA GLU A 179 -30.62 -28.71 -4.26
C GLU A 179 -29.89 -29.28 -3.03
N ILE A 180 -30.66 -29.69 -2.02
CA ILE A 180 -30.12 -30.27 -0.79
C ILE A 180 -30.08 -31.80 -0.93
N ASN A 181 -28.88 -32.38 -0.83
CA ASN A 181 -28.69 -33.83 -0.77
C ASN A 181 -28.75 -34.32 0.69
N ASP A 182 -29.80 -35.06 1.03
CA ASP A 182 -30.05 -35.55 2.40
C ASP A 182 -29.14 -36.72 2.84
N VAL A 183 -28.52 -37.40 1.88
CA VAL A 183 -27.68 -38.59 2.14
C VAL A 183 -26.21 -38.21 2.22
N GLY A 184 -25.83 -37.06 1.67
CA GLY A 184 -24.45 -36.62 1.53
C GLY A 184 -23.71 -37.38 0.42
N THR A 185 -22.39 -37.29 0.40
CA THR A 185 -21.57 -38.07 -0.53
C THR A 185 -21.55 -39.53 -0.10
N CYS A 186 -22.21 -40.40 -0.87
CA CYS A 186 -22.17 -41.85 -0.68
C CYS A 186 -21.34 -42.52 -1.77
N ALA A 187 -20.61 -43.57 -1.39
CA ALA A 187 -19.96 -44.48 -2.32
C ALA A 187 -20.45 -45.89 -2.02
N GLU A 188 -20.72 -46.66 -3.07
CA GLU A 188 -21.02 -48.09 -2.96
C GLU A 188 -19.77 -48.88 -3.33
N TRP A 189 -19.40 -49.82 -2.46
CA TRP A 189 -18.33 -50.75 -2.73
C TRP A 189 -18.82 -51.80 -3.75
N VAL A 190 -18.11 -51.95 -4.86
CA VAL A 190 -18.44 -52.92 -5.92
C VAL A 190 -17.36 -54.00 -5.96
N ASP A 191 -17.72 -55.26 -5.69
CA ASP A 191 -16.78 -56.40 -5.55
C ASP A 191 -16.27 -56.98 -6.89
N GLU A 192 -16.84 -56.61 -8.02
CA GLU A 192 -16.41 -57.08 -9.34
C GLU A 192 -15.60 -56.00 -10.06
N GLU A 193 -14.46 -56.38 -10.66
CA GLU A 193 -13.81 -55.62 -11.75
C GLU A 193 -14.78 -55.54 -12.94
N ARG A 194 -15.84 -54.75 -12.81
CA ARG A 194 -16.48 -54.17 -13.98
C ARG A 194 -15.46 -53.19 -14.53
N GLU A 195 -14.96 -53.45 -15.74
CA GLU A 195 -14.49 -52.38 -16.59
C GLU A 195 -15.59 -51.32 -16.58
N VAL A 196 -15.37 -50.25 -15.81
CA VAL A 196 -16.16 -49.04 -15.91
C VAL A 196 -15.79 -48.48 -17.28
N GLY A 197 -16.49 -48.96 -18.30
CA GLY A 197 -16.51 -48.38 -19.62
C GLY A 197 -16.98 -46.95 -19.47
N CYS A 198 -16.03 -46.04 -19.30
CA CYS A 198 -16.24 -44.61 -19.32
C CYS A 198 -16.50 -44.20 -20.77
N GLU A 199 -17.64 -44.66 -21.32
CA GLU A 199 -18.17 -44.17 -22.58
C GLU A 199 -19.25 -43.12 -22.28
N ARG A 200 -18.85 -41.86 -22.47
CA ARG A 200 -19.58 -40.57 -22.39
C ARG A 200 -19.66 -40.00 -20.97
N GLU A 201 -18.99 -38.90 -20.63
CA GLU A 201 -18.65 -37.71 -21.41
C GLU A 201 -17.18 -37.28 -21.20
N ARG A 202 -16.34 -37.53 -22.21
CA ARG A 202 -15.02 -36.89 -22.37
C ARG A 202 -15.14 -35.54 -23.08
N GLU A 203 -16.07 -34.71 -22.62
CA GLU A 203 -16.09 -33.28 -22.91
C GLU A 203 -16.13 -32.56 -21.55
N GLY A 204 -14.98 -32.44 -20.89
CA GLY A 204 -14.82 -31.58 -19.70
C GLY A 204 -13.95 -32.13 -18.56
N ALA A 205 -13.80 -33.46 -18.42
CA ALA A 205 -13.12 -34.07 -17.27
C ALA A 205 -11.60 -34.29 -17.46
N GLY A 206 -10.89 -33.32 -18.03
CA GLY A 206 -9.43 -33.40 -18.24
C GLY A 206 -8.57 -33.22 -16.98
N ASN A 207 -9.12 -32.68 -15.88
CA ASN A 207 -8.28 -32.13 -14.80
C ASN A 207 -8.49 -32.72 -13.39
N ALA A 208 -9.38 -33.68 -13.18
CA ALA A 208 -9.70 -34.15 -11.82
C ALA A 208 -8.86 -35.35 -11.35
N ALA A 209 -8.45 -36.26 -12.25
CA ALA A 209 -7.77 -37.50 -11.86
C ALA A 209 -6.28 -37.34 -11.51
N GLU A 210 -5.64 -36.22 -11.90
CA GLU A 210 -4.27 -35.90 -11.46
C GLU A 210 -4.20 -35.22 -10.08
N ALA A 211 -5.34 -34.79 -9.53
CA ALA A 211 -5.39 -34.08 -8.25
C ALA A 211 -5.36 -35.03 -7.04
N GLU A 212 -5.96 -36.23 -7.12
CA GLU A 212 -6.09 -37.13 -5.97
C GLU A 212 -4.81 -37.94 -5.67
N ALA A 213 -3.89 -38.11 -6.62
CA ALA A 213 -2.61 -38.77 -6.38
C ALA A 213 -1.62 -37.91 -5.56
N LYS A 214 -1.91 -36.61 -5.34
CA LYS A 214 -1.05 -35.69 -4.59
C LYS A 214 -1.47 -35.44 -3.13
N VAL A 215 -2.62 -35.96 -2.69
CA VAL A 215 -3.17 -35.66 -1.35
C VAL A 215 -2.75 -36.68 -0.28
N GLY A 216 -2.17 -37.82 -0.67
CA GLY A 216 -1.78 -38.89 0.25
C GLY A 216 -0.45 -38.70 1.01
N GLY A 217 0.21 -37.53 0.93
CA GLY A 217 1.57 -37.35 1.44
C GLY A 217 1.92 -35.92 1.83
N ALA A 218 1.05 -35.22 2.54
CA ALA A 218 1.37 -33.92 3.13
C ALA A 218 0.69 -33.74 4.49
N VAL A 219 1.16 -34.50 5.48
CA VAL A 219 1.07 -34.06 6.88
C VAL A 219 2.49 -33.69 7.28
N GLN A 220 2.89 -32.45 6.98
CA GLN A 220 4.00 -31.78 7.64
C GLN A 220 3.54 -30.38 8.03
N GLU A 221 3.80 -30.06 9.29
CA GLU A 221 3.38 -28.87 10.01
C GLU A 221 3.69 -27.58 9.22
N GLU A 222 2.65 -26.76 9.00
CA GLU A 222 2.78 -25.38 8.57
C GLU A 222 3.52 -24.57 9.64
N LYS A 223 4.79 -24.26 9.37
CA LYS A 223 5.50 -23.16 10.04
C LYS A 223 5.11 -21.85 9.36
N LYS A 224 4.74 -20.85 10.17
CA LYS A 224 4.58 -19.44 9.79
C LYS A 224 5.71 -19.02 8.84
N ALA A 225 5.34 -18.56 7.64
CA ALA A 225 6.19 -17.77 6.78
C ALA A 225 6.31 -16.37 7.39
N GLU A 226 7.35 -16.17 8.18
CA GLU A 226 8.00 -14.85 8.23
C GLU A 226 8.78 -14.68 6.92
N ASP A 227 8.97 -13.42 6.54
CA ASP A 227 9.42 -12.89 5.24
C ASP A 227 10.87 -13.26 4.87
N ASP A 228 11.23 -14.55 4.95
CA ASP A 228 12.52 -15.10 4.55
C ASP A 228 12.37 -15.96 3.30
N SER A 229 13.11 -15.56 2.27
CA SER A 229 13.22 -16.21 0.97
C SER A 229 13.89 -17.59 1.06
N GLU A 230 13.16 -18.67 1.36
CA GLU A 230 13.64 -20.03 1.09
C GLU A 230 12.50 -20.99 0.66
N ALA A 231 12.26 -21.08 -0.65
CA ALA A 231 11.53 -22.21 -1.24
C ALA A 231 12.52 -23.31 -1.64
N ALA A 232 12.30 -24.53 -1.14
CA ALA A 232 13.10 -25.70 -1.44
C ALA A 232 13.05 -26.03 -2.94
N VAL A 233 14.22 -26.02 -3.59
CA VAL A 233 14.39 -26.30 -5.02
C VAL A 233 14.37 -27.81 -5.28
N ALA A 234 13.42 -28.30 -6.06
CA ALA A 234 13.51 -29.61 -6.70
C ALA A 234 14.14 -29.45 -8.10
N VAL A 235 15.48 -29.42 -8.18
CA VAL A 235 16.19 -29.42 -9.47
C VAL A 235 16.14 -30.83 -10.06
N ALA A 236 15.40 -31.02 -11.15
CA ALA A 236 15.56 -32.20 -12.00
C ALA A 236 16.89 -32.08 -12.78
N SER A 237 17.85 -32.94 -12.42
CA SER A 237 19.15 -33.05 -13.07
C SER A 237 19.02 -33.28 -14.57
N HIS A 238 19.45 -32.32 -15.39
CA HIS A 238 19.67 -32.51 -16.82
C HIS A 238 21.16 -32.57 -17.12
N SER A 239 21.60 -33.69 -17.69
CA SER A 239 22.89 -33.79 -18.41
C SER A 239 22.75 -33.14 -19.78
N PRO A 240 23.77 -32.41 -20.28
CA PRO A 240 23.71 -31.82 -21.60
C PRO A 240 23.87 -32.90 -22.67
N ALA A 241 22.84 -33.07 -23.51
CA ALA A 241 23.01 -33.76 -24.78
C ALA A 241 23.74 -32.80 -25.73
N THR A 242 24.98 -33.14 -26.03
CA THR A 242 25.81 -32.52 -27.06
C THR A 242 25.17 -32.71 -28.43
N GLY A 243 24.74 -31.60 -29.05
CA GLY A 243 24.47 -31.50 -30.48
C GLY A 243 25.35 -30.40 -31.04
N ASP A 244 26.43 -30.80 -31.71
CA ASP A 244 27.32 -29.92 -32.47
C ASP A 244 26.55 -29.27 -33.64
N GLU A 245 26.46 -27.94 -33.66
CA GLU A 245 26.53 -27.14 -34.89
C GLU A 245 27.31 -25.84 -34.60
N GLU A 246 28.59 -25.82 -34.98
CA GLU A 246 29.36 -24.60 -35.16
C GLU A 246 28.80 -23.81 -36.36
N ALA A 247 28.43 -22.54 -36.15
CA ALA A 247 29.09 -21.40 -36.80
C ALA A 247 28.30 -20.09 -36.64
N GLY A 248 28.93 -19.12 -35.95
CA GLY A 248 29.22 -17.85 -36.62
C GLY A 248 28.39 -16.61 -36.25
N LYS A 249 29.15 -15.63 -35.74
CA LYS A 249 28.97 -14.17 -35.81
C LYS A 249 28.04 -13.52 -34.77
N GLY A 250 28.65 -12.64 -33.98
CA GLY A 250 27.97 -11.65 -33.16
C GLY A 250 26.96 -10.85 -33.99
N GLY A 251 25.69 -11.09 -33.72
CA GLY A 251 24.58 -10.27 -34.17
C GLY A 251 24.28 -9.23 -33.10
N LYS A 252 24.25 -7.97 -33.51
CA LYS A 252 23.49 -6.93 -32.80
C LYS A 252 22.08 -7.49 -32.58
N SER A 253 21.61 -7.53 -31.33
CA SER A 253 20.23 -7.89 -31.04
C SER A 253 19.29 -6.96 -31.81
N GLU A 254 18.37 -7.55 -32.57
CA GLU A 254 17.27 -6.80 -33.18
C GLU A 254 16.40 -6.23 -32.05
N TYR A 255 16.42 -4.92 -31.87
CA TYR A 255 15.43 -4.18 -31.10
C TYR A 255 14.06 -4.38 -31.75
N GLY A 256 13.06 -4.88 -31.02
CA GLY A 256 11.72 -5.16 -31.56
C GLY A 256 10.83 -6.15 -30.79
N GLY A 257 11.25 -6.62 -29.61
CA GLY A 257 10.46 -7.53 -28.77
C GLY A 257 9.32 -6.85 -28.01
N LYS A 258 8.45 -7.61 -27.34
CA LYS A 258 7.34 -7.04 -26.53
C LYS A 258 7.87 -6.19 -25.39
N VAL A 259 9.01 -6.59 -24.80
CA VAL A 259 9.69 -5.82 -23.75
C VAL A 259 10.14 -4.45 -24.29
N ASP A 260 10.71 -4.39 -25.50
CA ASP A 260 11.17 -3.12 -26.10
C ASP A 260 10.01 -2.15 -26.37
N VAL A 261 8.91 -2.67 -26.92
CA VAL A 261 7.68 -1.88 -27.13
C VAL A 261 7.18 -1.32 -25.80
N LEU A 262 7.21 -2.14 -24.75
CA LEU A 262 6.79 -1.74 -23.42
C LEU A 262 7.71 -0.66 -22.84
N LEU A 263 9.02 -0.86 -22.85
CA LEU A 263 10.02 0.13 -22.41
C LEU A 263 9.86 1.47 -23.15
N GLN A 264 9.70 1.43 -24.47
CA GLN A 264 9.49 2.64 -25.28
C GLN A 264 8.19 3.36 -24.90
N SER A 265 7.10 2.62 -24.72
CA SER A 265 5.80 3.20 -24.31
C SER A 265 5.86 3.88 -22.95
N LEU A 266 6.79 3.43 -22.09
CA LEU A 266 6.95 3.92 -20.73
C LEU A 266 7.93 5.06 -20.59
N GLY A 267 8.65 5.44 -21.65
CA GLY A 267 9.68 6.46 -21.56
C GLY A 267 10.90 5.99 -20.76
N PHE A 268 11.21 4.69 -20.84
CA PHE A 268 12.45 4.13 -20.33
C PHE A 268 13.65 4.94 -20.83
N ASP A 269 14.61 5.21 -19.94
CA ASP A 269 15.87 5.88 -20.27
C ASP A 269 17.00 4.82 -20.38
N PRO A 270 17.39 4.42 -21.60
CA PRO A 270 18.44 3.43 -21.79
C PRO A 270 19.80 3.93 -21.32
N ALA A 271 20.05 5.23 -21.34
CA ALA A 271 21.33 5.79 -20.92
C ALA A 271 21.47 5.74 -19.40
N SER A 272 20.40 6.04 -18.66
CA SER A 272 20.36 5.86 -17.20
C SER A 272 20.49 4.40 -16.80
N HIS A 273 19.74 3.51 -17.45
CA HIS A 273 19.84 2.07 -17.21
C HIS A 273 21.25 1.51 -17.46
N GLU A 274 21.89 1.89 -18.57
CA GLU A 274 23.25 1.45 -18.88
C GLU A 274 24.26 1.92 -17.83
N ARG A 275 24.11 3.13 -17.27
CA ARG A 275 24.95 3.61 -16.16
C ARG A 275 24.81 2.72 -14.93
N VAL A 276 23.57 2.43 -14.52
CA VAL A 276 23.30 1.54 -13.38
C VAL A 276 23.87 0.14 -13.63
N ARG A 277 23.72 -0.40 -14.84
CA ARG A 277 24.28 -1.70 -15.23
C ARG A 277 25.81 -1.69 -15.15
N ALA A 278 26.46 -0.65 -15.65
CA ALA A 278 27.91 -0.48 -15.57
C ALA A 278 28.41 -0.33 -14.12
N ASP A 279 27.66 0.38 -13.27
CA ASP A 279 27.96 0.51 -11.84
C ASP A 279 27.85 -0.83 -11.11
N LEU A 280 26.83 -1.64 -11.45
CA LEU A 280 26.65 -2.98 -10.88
C LEU A 280 27.81 -3.90 -11.27
N LEU A 281 28.15 -3.94 -12.56
CA LEU A 281 29.24 -4.77 -13.11
C LEU A 281 30.62 -4.36 -12.58
N SER A 282 30.85 -3.07 -12.40
CA SER A 282 32.10 -2.57 -11.81
C SER A 282 32.17 -2.73 -10.30
N GLY A 283 31.07 -3.12 -9.67
CA GLY A 283 30.94 -3.29 -8.23
C GLY A 283 30.85 -2.00 -7.43
N ARG A 284 30.57 -0.86 -8.08
CA ARG A 284 30.26 0.42 -7.41
C ARG A 284 28.94 0.35 -6.64
N ILE A 285 27.98 -0.40 -7.18
CA ILE A 285 26.72 -0.77 -6.51
C ILE A 285 26.59 -2.30 -6.45
N GLY A 286 25.70 -2.79 -5.60
CA GLY A 286 25.52 -4.21 -5.30
C GLY A 286 24.89 -4.39 -3.93
N LEU A 287 24.46 -5.61 -3.59
CA LEU A 287 23.84 -5.87 -2.28
C LEU A 287 24.82 -5.56 -1.12
N ASP A 288 26.10 -5.89 -1.29
CA ASP A 288 27.18 -5.58 -0.34
C ASP A 288 27.50 -4.09 -0.23
N ARG A 289 27.03 -3.28 -1.19
CA ARG A 289 27.26 -1.83 -1.30
C ARG A 289 26.06 -0.99 -0.90
N ASN A 290 24.93 -1.61 -0.57
CA ASN A 290 23.80 -0.89 0.01
C ASN A 290 24.14 -0.32 1.39
N ARG A 291 24.85 -1.11 2.21
CA ARG A 291 25.17 -0.77 3.60
C ARG A 291 26.24 0.32 3.67
N LEU A 292 26.05 1.24 4.60
CA LEU A 292 27.10 2.17 5.02
C LEU A 292 28.30 1.38 5.58
N SER A 293 29.46 2.04 5.61
CA SER A 293 30.68 1.42 6.12
C SER A 293 30.47 0.90 7.56
N PRO A 294 30.97 -0.29 7.93
CA PRO A 294 30.96 -0.74 9.32
C PRO A 294 31.73 0.17 10.29
N LEU A 295 32.51 1.11 9.76
CA LEU A 295 33.23 2.16 10.52
C LEU A 295 32.40 3.43 10.72
N THR A 296 31.26 3.56 10.03
CA THR A 296 30.36 4.69 10.19
C THR A 296 29.81 4.73 11.60
N VAL A 297 29.88 5.90 12.23
CA VAL A 297 29.32 6.11 13.56
C VAL A 297 27.86 6.51 13.39
N LEU A 298 26.96 5.61 13.79
CA LEU A 298 25.55 5.89 13.91
C LEU A 298 25.24 6.27 15.36
N THR A 299 24.56 7.39 15.58
CA THR A 299 24.14 7.81 16.92
C THR A 299 22.67 8.20 16.89
N ASP A 300 21.92 7.74 17.89
CA ASP A 300 20.52 8.14 18.05
C ASP A 300 20.41 9.65 18.31
N VAL A 301 19.30 10.24 17.86
CA VAL A 301 19.06 11.69 17.96
C VAL A 301 18.00 11.99 19.00
N THR A 302 18.11 13.16 19.64
CA THR A 302 17.12 13.64 20.60
C THR A 302 16.42 14.87 20.05
N ALA A 303 15.11 14.94 20.26
CA ALA A 303 14.31 16.08 19.83
C ALA A 303 14.28 17.19 20.89
N SER A 304 14.17 18.45 20.42
CA SER A 304 14.04 19.66 21.24
C SER A 304 12.64 20.24 21.12
N ALA A 305 12.12 20.81 22.21
CA ALA A 305 10.88 21.60 22.20
C ALA A 305 11.11 23.03 21.68
N ASP A 306 12.33 23.55 21.81
CA ASP A 306 12.65 24.93 21.46
C ASP A 306 13.06 25.03 19.98
N PRO A 307 12.25 25.69 19.13
CA PRO A 307 12.54 25.82 17.69
C PRO A 307 13.78 26.67 17.41
N SER A 308 14.27 27.44 18.39
CA SER A 308 15.49 28.25 18.28
C SER A 308 16.77 27.50 18.68
N ASN A 309 16.65 26.38 19.41
CA ASN A 309 17.78 25.55 19.80
C ASN A 309 17.99 24.40 18.78
N ALA A 310 19.14 24.39 18.12
CA ALA A 310 19.64 23.19 17.46
C ALA A 310 20.00 22.15 18.55
N PRO A 311 19.77 20.84 18.33
CA PRO A 311 20.04 19.84 19.36
C PRO A 311 21.53 19.86 19.76
N SER A 312 21.80 20.12 21.04
CA SER A 312 23.07 19.75 21.65
C SER A 312 22.99 18.28 22.03
N SER A 313 23.80 17.42 21.42
CA SER A 313 23.91 16.01 21.82
C SER A 313 24.14 15.90 23.32
N SER A 314 23.32 15.09 24.00
CA SER A 314 23.35 14.91 25.44
C SER A 314 24.67 14.27 25.90
N SER A 315 25.41 15.01 26.74
CA SER A 315 26.47 14.59 27.66
C SER A 315 27.67 13.76 27.15
N SER A 316 28.83 14.41 27.19
CA SER A 316 30.19 13.86 27.32
C SER A 316 30.70 12.84 26.28
N SER A 317 30.71 13.22 25.01
CA SER A 317 31.85 12.89 24.12
C SER A 317 31.87 13.89 22.96
N SER A 318 33.07 14.18 22.47
CA SER A 318 33.38 15.31 21.59
C SER A 318 32.83 15.13 20.17
N CYS A 319 31.55 15.37 19.95
CA CYS A 319 30.97 15.56 18.62
C CYS A 319 29.69 16.40 18.73
N SER A 320 29.86 17.68 19.08
CA SER A 320 28.86 18.71 18.77
C SER A 320 29.06 19.09 17.30
N ALA A 321 28.38 18.40 16.41
CA ALA A 321 28.30 18.81 15.02
C ALA A 321 27.08 19.73 14.89
N ASN A 322 27.35 21.03 14.80
CA ASN A 322 26.37 22.04 14.41
C ASN A 322 26.13 21.92 12.90
N ASP A 323 25.50 20.81 12.47
CA ASP A 323 25.20 20.53 11.05
C ASP A 323 24.06 21.41 10.50
N GLY A 324 23.40 22.16 11.39
CA GLY A 324 22.32 23.09 11.07
C GLY A 324 20.94 22.44 10.93
N ASN A 325 20.84 21.11 11.05
CA ASN A 325 19.58 20.38 10.98
C ASN A 325 18.93 20.31 12.38
N ARG A 326 17.62 20.57 12.46
CA ARG A 326 16.89 20.56 13.75
C ARG A 326 16.01 19.33 13.86
N VAL A 327 15.92 18.77 15.07
CA VAL A 327 14.94 17.73 15.42
C VAL A 327 14.01 18.32 16.47
N LEU A 328 12.74 18.53 16.12
CA LEU A 328 11.78 19.27 16.93
C LEU A 328 10.60 18.40 17.35
N LEU A 329 10.24 18.46 18.64
CA LEU A 329 8.97 17.91 19.14
C LEU A 329 7.84 18.81 18.65
N ALA A 330 7.10 18.37 17.62
CA ALA A 330 6.11 19.22 16.96
C ALA A 330 5.06 19.77 17.93
N ASP A 331 4.50 18.91 18.77
CA ASP A 331 3.43 19.26 19.71
C ASP A 331 3.87 20.31 20.76
N GLU A 332 5.18 20.44 21.02
CA GLU A 332 5.74 21.40 21.97
C GLU A 332 6.31 22.65 21.28
N ALA A 333 6.82 22.51 20.06
CA ALA A 333 7.43 23.60 19.30
C ALA A 333 6.39 24.50 18.63
N VAL A 334 5.23 23.96 18.25
CA VAL A 334 4.13 24.71 17.66
C VAL A 334 3.52 25.65 18.69
N ASN A 335 3.41 26.92 18.33
CA ASN A 335 2.78 27.94 19.16
C ASN A 335 1.61 28.65 18.43
N PRO A 336 0.77 29.43 19.13
CA PRO A 336 -0.39 30.08 18.52
C PRO A 336 -0.06 30.99 17.32
N ALA A 337 1.11 31.65 17.31
CA ALA A 337 1.52 32.49 16.19
C ALA A 337 1.85 31.66 14.93
N MET A 338 2.45 30.48 15.12
CA MET A 338 2.66 29.53 14.02
C MET A 338 1.33 29.00 13.48
N ILE A 339 0.41 28.60 14.37
CA ILE A 339 -0.93 28.14 13.96
C ILE A 339 -1.63 29.23 13.12
N ALA A 340 -1.60 30.49 13.58
CA ALA A 340 -2.17 31.62 12.84
C ALA A 340 -1.49 31.83 11.47
N ALA A 341 -0.15 31.76 11.41
CA ALA A 341 0.61 31.89 10.17
C ALA A 341 0.34 30.75 9.17
N GLY A 342 0.12 29.52 9.66
CA GLY A 342 -0.26 28.39 8.83
C GLY A 342 -1.70 28.48 8.34
N LYS A 343 -2.66 28.90 9.18
CA LYS A 343 -4.04 29.20 8.76
C LYS A 343 -4.04 30.27 7.66
N ASP A 344 -3.30 31.35 7.84
CA ASP A 344 -3.12 32.40 6.84
C ASP A 344 -2.51 31.86 5.53
N ALA A 345 -1.51 30.98 5.63
CA ALA A 345 -0.92 30.36 4.44
C ALA A 345 -1.92 29.48 3.68
N ILE A 346 -2.74 28.70 4.39
CA ILE A 346 -3.77 27.85 3.79
C ILE A 346 -4.85 28.73 3.12
N SER A 347 -5.33 29.77 3.81
CA SER A 347 -6.39 30.64 3.27
C SER A 347 -5.94 31.44 2.04
N GLN A 348 -4.66 31.77 1.95
CA GLN A 348 -4.04 32.41 0.78
C GLN A 348 -3.66 31.43 -0.35
N GLY A 349 -3.96 30.13 -0.21
CA GLY A 349 -3.62 29.13 -1.23
C GLY A 349 -2.11 28.87 -1.39
N ARG A 350 -1.31 29.08 -0.31
CA ARG A 350 0.16 28.94 -0.36
C ARG A 350 0.65 27.50 -0.21
N VAL A 351 -0.25 26.54 -0.01
CA VAL A 351 0.09 25.12 0.24
C VAL A 351 -0.67 24.17 -0.66
N GLY A 352 0.02 23.16 -1.17
CA GLY A 352 -0.55 22.04 -1.93
C GLY A 352 -0.13 20.69 -1.35
N VAL A 353 -0.77 19.61 -1.79
CA VAL A 353 -0.52 18.23 -1.32
C VAL A 353 -0.04 17.37 -2.47
N VAL A 354 0.97 16.53 -2.21
CA VAL A 354 1.48 15.49 -3.10
C VAL A 354 1.31 14.13 -2.42
N THR A 355 0.35 13.33 -2.88
CA THR A 355 0.16 11.96 -2.39
C THR A 355 0.85 10.95 -3.30
N LEU A 356 1.78 10.18 -2.72
CA LEU A 356 2.49 9.11 -3.42
C LEU A 356 1.60 7.88 -3.62
N ALA A 357 1.04 7.73 -4.84
CA ALA A 357 0.07 6.70 -5.21
C ALA A 357 0.52 5.84 -6.41
N ALA A 358 1.83 5.84 -6.71
CA ALA A 358 2.41 5.08 -7.81
C ALA A 358 2.51 3.57 -7.53
N GLY A 359 2.55 3.18 -6.26
CA GLY A 359 2.71 1.79 -5.82
C GLY A 359 1.46 0.93 -6.02
N VAL A 360 1.67 -0.28 -6.56
CA VAL A 360 0.67 -1.35 -6.49
C VAL A 360 0.70 -1.98 -5.10
N GLY A 361 -0.48 -2.28 -4.54
CA GLY A 361 -0.64 -2.77 -3.18
C GLY A 361 -0.21 -4.23 -3.01
N SER A 362 0.94 -4.65 -3.54
CA SER A 362 1.35 -6.06 -3.57
C SER A 362 1.43 -6.67 -2.18
N ARG A 363 1.96 -5.97 -1.17
CA ARG A 363 1.92 -6.45 0.23
C ARG A 363 0.49 -6.46 0.77
N TRP A 364 -0.26 -5.39 0.51
CA TRP A 364 -1.63 -5.21 0.97
C TRP A 364 -2.60 -6.27 0.44
N THR A 365 -2.39 -6.72 -0.79
CA THR A 365 -3.24 -7.67 -1.52
C THR A 365 -2.57 -9.01 -1.80
N GLN A 366 -1.40 -9.25 -1.18
CA GLN A 366 -0.59 -10.46 -1.36
C GLN A 366 -0.31 -10.82 -2.82
N GLY A 367 -0.02 -9.80 -3.64
CA GLY A 367 0.40 -9.94 -5.03
C GLY A 367 -0.74 -9.91 -6.06
N ALA A 368 -1.98 -9.64 -5.65
CA ALA A 368 -3.12 -9.59 -6.58
C ALA A 368 -3.15 -8.36 -7.51
N GLY A 369 -2.19 -7.43 -7.39
CA GLY A 369 -1.96 -6.37 -8.37
C GLY A 369 -2.96 -5.20 -8.33
N CYS A 370 -3.70 -5.02 -7.23
CA CYS A 370 -4.64 -3.90 -7.11
C CYS A 370 -3.95 -2.56 -6.78
N VAL A 371 -4.64 -1.47 -7.09
CA VAL A 371 -4.23 -0.10 -6.79
C VAL A 371 -4.58 0.24 -5.35
N LYS A 372 -3.57 0.35 -4.49
CA LYS A 372 -3.75 0.59 -3.05
C LYS A 372 -4.55 1.86 -2.76
N ALA A 373 -4.32 2.93 -3.52
CA ALA A 373 -5.03 4.20 -3.38
C ALA A 373 -6.56 4.05 -3.47
N LEU A 374 -7.03 3.10 -4.28
CA LEU A 374 -8.45 2.87 -4.55
C LEU A 374 -9.07 1.83 -3.61
N HIS A 375 -8.28 1.16 -2.77
CA HIS A 375 -8.76 0.08 -1.92
C HIS A 375 -9.69 0.62 -0.81
N PRO A 376 -10.95 0.16 -0.72
CA PRO A 376 -11.87 0.52 0.35
C PRO A 376 -11.49 -0.22 1.64
N PHE A 377 -10.69 0.41 2.50
CA PHE A 377 -9.99 -0.28 3.60
C PHE A 377 -10.72 -0.24 4.95
N CYS A 378 -11.55 0.77 5.18
CA CYS A 378 -12.33 0.88 6.41
C CYS A 378 -13.61 1.72 6.21
N VAL A 379 -14.53 1.61 7.16
CA VAL A 379 -15.75 2.43 7.20
C VAL A 379 -15.45 3.75 7.92
N LEU A 380 -15.62 4.87 7.22
CA LEU A 380 -15.50 6.22 7.76
C LEU A 380 -16.64 7.08 7.22
N GLY A 381 -17.25 7.91 8.06
CA GLY A 381 -18.43 8.69 7.67
C GLY A 381 -19.58 7.80 7.17
N GLY A 382 -19.78 6.65 7.82
CA GLY A 382 -20.90 5.73 7.56
C GLY A 382 -20.79 4.83 6.32
N ARG A 383 -19.71 4.91 5.53
CA ARG A 383 -19.48 4.01 4.38
C ARG A 383 -18.02 3.60 4.24
N HIS A 384 -17.75 2.55 3.48
CA HIS A 384 -16.37 2.19 3.12
C HIS A 384 -15.71 3.33 2.33
N ARG A 385 -14.52 3.75 2.76
CA ARG A 385 -13.72 4.81 2.12
C ARG A 385 -12.40 4.25 1.61
N THR A 386 -11.96 4.79 0.48
CA THR A 386 -10.66 4.48 -0.11
C THR A 386 -9.56 5.32 0.54
N PHE A 387 -8.30 4.93 0.41
CA PHE A 387 -7.18 5.78 0.85
C PHE A 387 -7.17 7.14 0.14
N LEU A 388 -7.48 7.16 -1.16
CA LEU A 388 -7.59 8.37 -1.95
C LEU A 388 -8.70 9.30 -1.43
N GLU A 389 -9.89 8.76 -1.14
CA GLU A 389 -11.01 9.53 -0.59
C GLU A 389 -10.66 10.23 0.73
N VAL A 390 -9.95 9.51 1.61
CA VAL A 390 -9.49 10.05 2.89
C VAL A 390 -8.61 11.28 2.69
N HIS A 391 -7.66 11.22 1.75
CA HIS A 391 -6.74 12.33 1.51
C HIS A 391 -7.43 13.57 0.94
N LEU A 392 -8.40 13.40 0.02
CA LEU A 392 -9.23 14.51 -0.44
C LEU A 392 -10.09 15.09 0.69
N ALA A 393 -10.69 14.24 1.52
CA ALA A 393 -11.51 14.68 2.66
C ALA A 393 -10.71 15.53 3.67
N LYS A 394 -9.45 15.17 3.95
CA LYS A 394 -8.55 15.97 4.80
C LYS A 394 -8.20 17.30 4.17
N SER A 395 -7.90 17.34 2.87
CA SER A 395 -7.57 18.60 2.19
C SER A 395 -8.77 19.57 2.15
N ARG A 396 -10.00 19.07 1.96
CA ARG A 396 -11.23 19.90 2.10
C ARG A 396 -11.35 20.48 3.50
N ARG A 397 -11.20 19.63 4.53
CA ARG A 397 -11.27 20.06 5.93
C ARG A 397 -10.24 21.13 6.24
N ALA A 398 -8.98 20.93 5.86
CA ALA A 398 -7.91 21.89 6.11
C ALA A 398 -8.22 23.25 5.47
N ALA A 399 -8.70 23.24 4.21
CA ALA A 399 -9.11 24.45 3.50
C ALA A 399 -10.25 25.20 4.21
N ARG A 400 -11.24 24.48 4.76
CA ARG A 400 -12.37 25.07 5.52
C ARG A 400 -11.93 25.59 6.89
N MET A 401 -11.22 24.78 7.67
CA MET A 401 -10.79 25.13 9.04
C MET A 401 -9.85 26.33 9.10
N ALA A 402 -9.07 26.57 8.04
CA ALA A 402 -8.22 27.75 7.93
C ALA A 402 -9.01 29.07 7.78
N ARG A 403 -10.29 29.00 7.39
CA ARG A 403 -11.16 30.15 7.15
C ARG A 403 -11.96 30.56 8.39
N ILE A 404 -12.19 29.63 9.31
CA ILE A 404 -12.88 29.93 10.58
C ILE A 404 -11.92 30.77 11.42
N ALA A 405 -12.23 32.06 11.53
CA ALA A 405 -11.52 32.99 12.40
C ALA A 405 -11.53 32.46 13.83
N ASP A 406 -10.41 32.60 14.53
CA ASP A 406 -10.34 32.34 15.97
C ASP A 406 -10.99 33.54 16.68
N ASP A 407 -12.30 33.66 16.52
CA ASP A 407 -13.08 34.75 17.10
C ASP A 407 -13.26 34.44 18.59
N GLY A 408 -12.42 35.10 19.39
CA GLY A 408 -12.47 35.00 20.84
C GLY A 408 -13.86 35.29 21.39
N ASP A 409 -14.33 34.37 22.22
CA ASP A 409 -15.36 34.51 23.27
C ASP A 409 -16.26 35.77 23.15
N GLY A 410 -17.42 35.63 22.49
CA GLY A 410 -18.41 36.70 22.43
C GLY A 410 -19.61 36.42 21.52
N ASP A 411 -20.63 35.77 22.09
CA ASP A 411 -22.08 35.96 21.80
C ASP A 411 -22.44 36.29 20.34
N ARG A 412 -22.64 35.28 19.47
CA ARG A 412 -23.14 35.44 18.09
C ARG A 412 -24.43 34.65 17.85
N ASN A 413 -25.27 35.19 16.97
CA ASN A 413 -26.57 34.65 16.59
C ASN A 413 -26.40 33.57 15.49
N GLU A 414 -26.88 32.37 15.75
CA GLU A 414 -26.80 31.18 14.86
C GLU A 414 -27.36 31.42 13.44
N ASP A 415 -28.29 32.36 13.24
CA ASP A 415 -28.93 32.62 11.95
C ASP A 415 -28.13 33.55 11.00
N GLU A 416 -27.18 34.34 11.51
CA GLU A 416 -26.30 35.19 10.68
C GLU A 416 -25.04 34.44 10.21
N ASP A 417 -24.59 33.45 11.01
CA ASP A 417 -23.42 32.61 10.72
C ASP A 417 -23.66 31.67 9.53
N GLU A 418 -24.86 31.09 9.37
CA GLU A 418 -25.16 30.18 8.23
C GLU A 418 -25.08 30.88 6.85
N ALA A 419 -25.37 32.19 6.79
CA ALA A 419 -25.34 32.95 5.54
C ALA A 419 -23.93 33.47 5.21
N GLU A 420 -23.16 33.91 6.21
CA GLU A 420 -21.73 34.26 6.05
C GLU A 420 -20.88 33.02 5.76
N GLU A 421 -21.17 31.86 6.38
CA GLU A 421 -20.51 30.58 6.08
C GLU A 421 -20.77 30.13 4.63
N ALA A 422 -22.01 30.26 4.14
CA ALA A 422 -22.38 29.89 2.77
C ALA A 422 -21.76 30.82 1.69
N GLU A 423 -21.60 32.12 1.96
CA GLU A 423 -20.88 33.04 1.07
C GLU A 423 -19.36 32.85 1.13
N ALA A 424 -18.79 32.53 2.31
CA ALA A 424 -17.37 32.21 2.49
C ALA A 424 -16.96 30.84 1.88
N GLU A 425 -17.90 29.91 1.75
CA GLU A 425 -17.72 28.65 1.01
C GLU A 425 -17.51 28.88 -0.49
N ALA A 426 -18.07 29.95 -1.07
CA ALA A 426 -18.08 30.18 -2.51
C ALA A 426 -16.78 30.81 -3.09
N GLU A 427 -15.94 31.46 -2.27
CA GLU A 427 -14.83 32.29 -2.78
C GLU A 427 -13.39 31.82 -2.47
N ALA A 428 -13.16 30.95 -1.47
CA ALA A 428 -11.77 30.66 -1.09
C ALA A 428 -11.14 29.45 -1.81
N PRO A 429 -9.83 29.51 -2.09
CA PRO A 429 -9.14 28.53 -2.94
C PRO A 429 -9.09 27.16 -2.26
N ALA A 430 -9.35 26.11 -3.03
CA ALA A 430 -9.12 24.74 -2.59
C ALA A 430 -7.63 24.44 -2.54
N VAL A 431 -7.20 23.63 -1.57
CA VAL A 431 -5.82 23.14 -1.49
C VAL A 431 -5.53 22.30 -2.75
N PRO A 432 -4.61 22.69 -3.64
CA PRO A 432 -4.27 21.88 -4.80
C PRO A 432 -3.69 20.54 -4.35
N HIS A 433 -4.19 19.45 -4.91
CA HIS A 433 -3.87 18.09 -4.50
C HIS A 433 -3.45 17.27 -5.73
N VAL A 434 -2.24 16.71 -5.72
CA VAL A 434 -1.74 15.84 -6.78
C VAL A 434 -1.56 14.41 -6.30
N PHE A 435 -2.07 13.46 -7.07
CA PHE A 435 -1.74 12.04 -6.93
C PHE A 435 -0.66 11.69 -7.95
N THR A 436 0.50 11.25 -7.49
CA THR A 436 1.53 10.68 -8.37
C THR A 436 1.18 9.24 -8.69
N THR A 437 1.39 8.83 -9.92
CA THR A 437 0.96 7.51 -10.41
C THR A 437 2.10 6.80 -11.15
N SER A 438 1.96 5.50 -11.35
CA SER A 438 2.79 4.74 -12.28
C SER A 438 1.93 4.24 -13.43
N ARG A 439 2.54 3.59 -14.42
CA ARG A 439 1.81 2.84 -15.46
C ARG A 439 0.71 1.94 -14.89
N MET A 440 0.98 1.30 -13.75
CA MET A 440 0.06 0.31 -13.16
C MET A 440 -1.12 0.98 -12.44
N THR A 441 -1.02 2.26 -12.07
CA THR A 441 -2.03 2.94 -11.26
C THR A 441 -2.70 4.12 -11.98
N ASP A 442 -2.09 4.67 -13.04
CA ASP A 442 -2.54 5.91 -13.68
C ASP A 442 -3.95 5.83 -14.27
N SER A 443 -4.22 4.82 -15.12
CA SER A 443 -5.54 4.68 -15.77
C SER A 443 -6.66 4.43 -14.76
N ALA A 444 -6.40 3.59 -13.76
CA ALA A 444 -7.35 3.26 -12.71
C ALA A 444 -7.69 4.50 -11.86
N ILE A 445 -6.67 5.25 -11.42
CA ILE A 445 -6.86 6.47 -10.62
C ILE A 445 -7.61 7.54 -11.40
N ARG A 446 -7.25 7.78 -12.68
CA ARG A 446 -7.96 8.74 -13.54
C ARG A 446 -9.42 8.34 -13.76
N SER A 447 -9.66 7.07 -14.05
CA SER A 447 -11.01 6.55 -14.28
C SER A 447 -11.85 6.64 -13.01
N TYR A 448 -11.26 6.36 -11.85
CA TYR A 448 -11.91 6.51 -10.56
C TYR A 448 -12.26 7.97 -10.25
N LEU A 449 -11.30 8.90 -10.34
CA LEU A 449 -11.53 10.33 -10.12
C LEU A 449 -12.59 10.91 -11.07
N SER A 450 -12.61 10.46 -12.33
CA SER A 450 -13.63 10.88 -13.28
C SER A 450 -15.02 10.33 -12.96
N ARG A 451 -15.12 9.06 -12.52
CA ARG A 451 -16.41 8.44 -12.15
C ARG A 451 -16.98 9.02 -10.86
N SER A 452 -16.13 9.38 -9.92
CA SER A 452 -16.53 9.93 -8.63
C SER A 452 -16.70 11.45 -8.64
N ASP A 453 -16.54 12.12 -9.78
CA ASP A 453 -16.47 13.59 -9.89
C ASP A 453 -15.46 14.19 -8.88
N SER A 454 -14.35 13.48 -8.69
CA SER A 454 -13.33 13.80 -7.69
C SER A 454 -13.90 14.01 -6.28
N HIS A 455 -15.04 13.38 -5.97
CA HIS A 455 -15.78 13.56 -4.72
C HIS A 455 -16.01 15.06 -4.46
N GLY A 456 -16.59 15.76 -5.44
CA GLY A 456 -16.98 17.17 -5.30
C GLY A 456 -15.82 18.14 -5.03
N TYR A 457 -14.57 17.71 -5.21
CA TYR A 457 -13.40 18.55 -4.96
C TYR A 457 -13.32 19.67 -6.00
N PRO A 458 -13.06 20.94 -5.61
CA PRO A 458 -13.09 22.06 -6.55
C PRO A 458 -12.11 21.88 -7.72
N THR A 459 -12.52 22.33 -8.91
CA THR A 459 -11.72 22.22 -10.13
C THR A 459 -11.19 23.58 -10.59
N PRO A 460 -9.93 23.70 -11.04
CA PRO A 460 -8.88 22.67 -11.14
C PRO A 460 -8.01 22.61 -9.86
N SER A 461 -8.34 21.73 -8.92
CA SER A 461 -7.50 21.51 -7.72
C SER A 461 -7.15 20.04 -7.45
N VAL A 462 -7.54 19.11 -8.33
CA VAL A 462 -7.07 17.72 -8.30
C VAL A 462 -6.27 17.41 -9.56
N TYR A 463 -5.04 16.95 -9.38
CA TYR A 463 -4.10 16.65 -10.43
C TYR A 463 -3.66 15.18 -10.36
N VAL A 464 -3.28 14.63 -11.51
CA VAL A 464 -2.68 13.30 -11.61
C VAL A 464 -1.35 13.44 -12.35
N SER A 465 -0.26 13.19 -11.64
CA SER A 465 1.11 13.25 -12.15
C SER A 465 1.58 11.87 -12.59
N THR A 466 1.55 11.63 -13.90
CA THR A 466 1.97 10.35 -14.47
C THR A 466 3.48 10.17 -14.37
N GLY A 467 3.90 9.16 -13.61
CA GLY A 467 5.28 8.71 -13.54
C GLY A 467 5.66 7.83 -14.73
N LYS A 468 6.78 8.16 -15.38
CA LYS A 468 7.34 7.42 -16.53
C LYS A 468 8.64 6.71 -16.20
N SER A 469 9.18 6.93 -15.00
CA SER A 469 10.41 6.28 -14.56
C SER A 469 10.15 4.79 -14.31
N VAL A 470 10.76 3.93 -15.11
CA VAL A 470 10.70 2.47 -15.00
C VAL A 470 12.10 1.90 -15.17
N GLY A 471 12.38 0.81 -14.46
CA GLY A 471 13.64 0.08 -14.55
C GLY A 471 13.46 -1.25 -15.27
N LEU A 472 14.54 -1.71 -15.90
CA LEU A 472 14.63 -3.04 -16.48
C LEU A 472 15.43 -3.91 -15.50
N ARG A 473 14.87 -5.03 -15.09
CA ARG A 473 15.54 -5.98 -14.18
C ARG A 473 16.79 -6.52 -14.84
N LEU A 474 17.75 -6.88 -14.01
CA LEU A 474 19.04 -7.43 -14.41
C LEU A 474 19.16 -8.87 -13.94
N VAL A 475 19.89 -9.68 -14.69
CA VAL A 475 20.41 -10.95 -14.18
C VAL A 475 21.37 -10.61 -13.03
N PRO A 476 21.19 -11.18 -11.82
CA PRO A 476 21.99 -10.81 -10.68
C PRO A 476 23.45 -11.22 -10.86
N THR A 477 24.37 -10.49 -10.24
CA THR A 477 25.76 -10.94 -10.20
C THR A 477 25.91 -12.11 -9.23
N VAL A 478 26.88 -13.00 -9.48
CA VAL A 478 27.20 -14.11 -8.60
C VAL A 478 27.70 -13.61 -7.25
N ARG A 479 28.35 -12.44 -7.23
CA ARG A 479 28.73 -11.75 -5.99
C ARG A 479 27.50 -11.45 -5.14
N ASP A 480 26.49 -10.83 -5.73
CA ASP A 480 25.26 -10.44 -5.03
C ASP A 480 24.48 -11.67 -4.54
N LEU A 481 24.40 -12.74 -5.35
CA LEU A 481 23.78 -14.00 -4.94
C LEU A 481 24.50 -14.63 -3.73
N ASN A 482 25.83 -14.66 -3.75
CA ASN A 482 26.59 -15.19 -2.62
C ASN A 482 26.37 -14.36 -1.37
N PHE A 483 26.45 -13.03 -1.47
CA PHE A 483 26.20 -12.14 -0.34
C PHE A 483 24.82 -12.36 0.26
N ALA A 484 23.76 -12.41 -0.56
CA ALA A 484 22.40 -12.66 -0.08
C ALA A 484 22.30 -13.97 0.72
N TRP A 485 22.91 -15.05 0.22
CA TRP A 485 22.87 -16.36 0.86
C TRP A 485 23.78 -16.52 2.08
N GLU A 486 24.78 -15.65 2.22
CA GLU A 486 25.70 -15.60 3.38
C GLU A 486 25.11 -14.75 4.52
N GLU A 487 24.45 -13.65 4.19
CA GLU A 487 23.80 -12.74 5.16
C GLU A 487 22.47 -13.28 5.69
N THR A 488 21.73 -14.05 4.88
CA THR A 488 20.43 -14.57 5.31
C THR A 488 20.60 -15.60 6.44
N SER A 489 20.08 -15.26 7.62
CA SER A 489 20.01 -16.17 8.78
C SER A 489 19.11 -17.37 8.47
N SER A 490 19.71 -18.46 7.96
CA SER A 490 18.91 -19.60 7.50
C SER A 490 18.71 -20.65 8.61
N GLN A 491 17.53 -21.28 8.66
CA GLN A 491 17.32 -22.44 9.54
C GLN A 491 18.34 -23.54 9.22
N LYS A 492 18.86 -24.21 10.26
CA LYS A 492 19.66 -25.42 10.09
C LYS A 492 18.75 -26.54 9.60
N LEU A 493 18.93 -26.95 8.35
CA LEU A 493 18.21 -28.08 7.76
C LEU A 493 18.94 -29.39 8.06
N ASP A 494 18.26 -30.52 7.83
CA ASP A 494 18.93 -31.82 7.84
C ASP A 494 19.94 -31.92 6.67
N GLU A 495 20.90 -32.86 6.77
CA GLU A 495 22.00 -32.98 5.80
C GLU A 495 21.55 -33.14 4.34
N ARG A 496 20.41 -33.79 4.08
CA ARG A 496 19.91 -33.99 2.71
C ARG A 496 19.33 -32.70 2.17
N SER A 497 18.50 -32.02 2.97
CA SER A 497 17.90 -30.74 2.63
C SER A 497 18.95 -29.64 2.44
N GLU A 498 19.99 -29.62 3.28
CA GLU A 498 21.13 -28.71 3.15
C GLU A 498 21.91 -28.94 1.85
N ARG A 499 22.13 -30.20 1.47
CA ARG A 499 22.76 -30.55 0.20
C ARG A 499 21.90 -30.16 -1.00
N ALA A 500 20.59 -30.36 -0.93
CA ALA A 500 19.65 -29.94 -1.97
C ALA A 500 19.65 -28.41 -2.13
N ARG A 501 19.63 -27.66 -1.02
CA ARG A 501 19.76 -26.20 -1.01
C ARG A 501 21.06 -25.75 -1.68
N GLN A 502 22.19 -26.35 -1.33
CA GLN A 502 23.47 -26.00 -1.94
C GLN A 502 23.52 -26.35 -3.44
N GLN A 503 22.86 -27.43 -3.87
CA GLN A 503 22.71 -27.76 -5.29
C GLN A 503 21.85 -26.72 -6.03
N GLY A 504 20.74 -26.29 -5.45
CA GLY A 504 19.91 -25.21 -5.98
C GLY A 504 20.68 -23.90 -6.12
N ARG A 505 21.38 -23.47 -5.07
CA ARG A 505 22.24 -22.27 -5.09
C ARG A 505 23.35 -22.37 -6.15
N ASN A 506 23.97 -23.56 -6.32
CA ASN A 506 24.93 -23.80 -7.40
C ASN A 506 24.32 -23.68 -8.81
N ALA A 507 23.11 -24.22 -9.01
CA ALA A 507 22.40 -24.13 -10.27
C ALA A 507 22.07 -22.68 -10.63
N LEU A 508 21.56 -21.90 -9.66
CA LEU A 508 21.27 -20.47 -9.85
C LEU A 508 22.52 -19.63 -10.17
N ARG A 509 23.66 -19.93 -9.56
CA ARG A 509 24.95 -19.33 -9.96
C ARG A 509 25.36 -19.70 -11.38
N GLY A 510 25.17 -20.96 -11.76
CA GLY A 510 25.44 -21.44 -13.11
C GLY A 510 24.60 -20.71 -14.14
N TRP A 511 23.31 -20.56 -13.86
CA TRP A 511 22.37 -19.80 -14.67
C TRP A 511 22.77 -18.32 -14.82
N ALA A 512 23.05 -17.63 -13.72
CA ALA A 512 23.46 -16.22 -13.77
C ALA A 512 24.72 -16.02 -14.65
N LYS A 513 25.68 -16.95 -14.58
CA LYS A 513 26.87 -16.94 -15.43
C LYS A 513 26.56 -17.21 -16.90
N SER A 514 25.68 -18.15 -17.20
CA SER A 514 25.35 -18.51 -18.58
C SER A 514 24.54 -17.43 -19.29
N GLU A 515 23.61 -16.76 -18.60
CA GLU A 515 22.85 -15.63 -19.12
C GLU A 515 23.67 -14.33 -19.19
N GLY A 516 24.84 -14.31 -18.53
CA GLY A 516 25.68 -13.13 -18.38
C GLY A 516 25.29 -12.31 -17.16
N GLU A 517 26.14 -12.33 -16.13
CA GLU A 517 25.93 -11.55 -14.90
C GLU A 517 25.73 -10.07 -15.23
N GLY A 518 24.71 -9.45 -14.65
CA GLY A 518 24.37 -8.04 -14.88
C GLY A 518 23.81 -7.73 -16.27
N SER A 519 23.48 -8.72 -17.11
CA SER A 519 22.76 -8.48 -18.36
C SER A 519 21.28 -8.13 -18.10
N ASP A 520 20.60 -7.58 -19.10
CA ASP A 520 19.16 -7.30 -19.00
C ASP A 520 18.37 -8.62 -18.88
N TYR A 521 17.55 -8.74 -17.83
CA TYR A 521 16.58 -9.84 -17.74
C TYR A 521 15.37 -9.51 -18.61
N ARG A 522 15.08 -10.39 -19.58
CA ARG A 522 14.01 -10.21 -20.56
C ARG A 522 13.16 -11.47 -20.66
N ASP A 523 11.85 -11.31 -20.44
CA ASP A 523 10.84 -12.35 -20.56
C ASP A 523 9.79 -11.93 -21.61
N GLU A 524 9.82 -12.58 -22.77
CA GLU A 524 8.89 -12.27 -23.88
C GLU A 524 7.50 -12.92 -23.70
N GLU A 525 7.37 -13.88 -22.78
CA GLU A 525 6.10 -14.50 -22.41
C GLU A 525 5.38 -13.65 -21.36
N ALA A 526 6.12 -13.14 -20.38
CA ALA A 526 5.64 -12.23 -19.34
C ALA A 526 6.47 -10.92 -19.26
N PRO A 527 6.33 -9.99 -20.22
CA PRO A 527 7.14 -8.76 -20.29
C PRO A 527 7.12 -7.89 -19.04
N GLU A 528 5.99 -7.85 -18.32
CA GLU A 528 5.87 -7.07 -17.08
C GLU A 528 6.80 -7.62 -15.96
N GLN A 529 7.18 -8.90 -15.99
CA GLN A 529 8.18 -9.47 -15.07
C GLN A 529 9.60 -8.98 -15.38
N SER A 530 9.85 -8.38 -16.55
CA SER A 530 11.14 -7.77 -16.86
C SER A 530 11.29 -6.38 -16.23
N LEU A 531 10.20 -5.73 -15.85
CA LEU A 531 10.21 -4.35 -15.37
C LEU A 531 10.11 -4.26 -13.85
N HIS A 532 10.59 -3.15 -13.29
CA HIS A 532 10.41 -2.83 -11.87
C HIS A 532 10.24 -1.32 -11.65
N PRO A 533 9.54 -0.92 -10.56
CA PRO A 533 9.57 0.46 -10.10
C PRO A 533 10.99 0.83 -9.64
N VAL A 534 11.39 2.08 -9.87
CA VAL A 534 12.75 2.58 -9.57
C VAL A 534 12.87 3.32 -8.24
N GLY A 535 11.84 3.21 -7.39
CA GLY A 535 11.76 3.85 -6.08
C GLY A 535 11.06 5.22 -6.10
N HIS A 536 10.56 5.61 -4.93
CA HIS A 536 9.70 6.78 -4.74
C HIS A 536 10.42 8.13 -4.88
N TRP A 537 11.76 8.15 -4.93
CA TRP A 537 12.52 9.35 -5.31
C TRP A 537 11.99 9.98 -6.60
N TYR A 538 11.70 9.15 -7.61
CA TYR A 538 11.34 9.62 -8.95
C TYR A 538 9.96 10.28 -9.04
N GLU A 539 9.12 10.19 -8.01
CA GLU A 539 7.78 10.78 -8.04
C GLU A 539 7.84 12.33 -8.04
N ILE A 540 8.83 12.93 -7.37
CA ILE A 540 9.07 14.38 -7.38
C ILE A 540 9.71 14.86 -8.72
N PRO A 541 10.82 14.30 -9.22
CA PRO A 541 11.32 14.60 -10.55
C PRO A 541 10.26 14.44 -11.65
N ASN A 542 9.38 13.44 -11.55
CA ASN A 542 8.31 13.26 -12.52
C ASN A 542 7.32 14.45 -12.53
N LEU A 543 6.99 15.06 -11.38
CA LEU A 543 6.18 16.30 -11.33
C LEU A 543 6.80 17.44 -12.14
N LEU A 544 8.14 17.54 -12.15
CA LEU A 544 8.88 18.52 -12.94
C LEU A 544 8.87 18.14 -14.42
N LEU A 545 9.28 16.90 -14.73
CA LEU A 545 9.45 16.38 -16.10
C LEU A 545 8.16 16.35 -16.90
N ASN A 546 7.03 15.98 -16.27
CA ASN A 546 5.74 15.92 -16.93
C ASN A 546 4.99 17.26 -16.93
N GLY A 547 5.53 18.29 -16.26
CA GLY A 547 4.97 19.64 -16.21
C GLY A 547 3.81 19.81 -15.22
N THR A 548 3.50 18.81 -14.38
CA THR A 548 2.41 18.92 -13.40
C THR A 548 2.68 20.01 -12.37
N LEU A 549 3.90 20.14 -11.86
CA LEU A 549 4.22 21.22 -10.92
C LEU A 549 4.07 22.60 -11.60
N ARG A 550 4.47 22.70 -12.87
CA ARG A 550 4.30 23.94 -13.65
C ARG A 550 2.82 24.30 -13.78
N GLN A 551 1.98 23.33 -14.14
CA GLN A 551 0.54 23.52 -14.24
C GLN A 551 -0.07 23.96 -12.89
N MET A 552 0.33 23.30 -11.79
CA MET A 552 -0.11 23.70 -10.45
C MET A 552 0.28 25.15 -10.11
N LEU A 553 1.48 25.60 -10.47
CA LEU A 553 1.94 26.97 -10.24
C LEU A 553 1.25 28.00 -11.16
N GLU A 554 0.85 27.60 -12.36
CA GLU A 554 0.05 28.43 -13.28
C GLU A 554 -1.39 28.60 -12.77
N ASP A 555 -2.01 27.51 -12.31
CA ASP A 555 -3.37 27.49 -11.79
C ASP A 555 -3.45 28.12 -10.38
N HIS A 556 -2.37 28.02 -9.59
CA HIS A 556 -2.28 28.51 -8.22
C HIS A 556 -1.00 29.36 -8.01
N PRO A 557 -0.96 30.63 -8.48
CA PRO A 557 0.26 31.46 -8.43
C PRO A 557 0.78 31.76 -7.02
N GLY A 558 -0.08 31.68 -6.00
CA GLY A 558 0.28 31.86 -4.59
C GLY A 558 0.99 30.65 -3.97
N LEU A 559 1.04 29.50 -4.66
CA LEU A 559 1.60 28.26 -4.14
C LEU A 559 3.11 28.40 -3.87
N THR A 560 3.52 28.14 -2.63
CA THR A 560 4.92 28.19 -2.19
C THR A 560 5.39 26.90 -1.52
N THR A 561 4.47 26.11 -0.97
CA THR A 561 4.78 24.95 -0.13
C THR A 561 4.02 23.72 -0.58
N LEU A 562 4.67 22.55 -0.54
CA LEU A 562 4.03 21.25 -0.75
C LEU A 562 4.13 20.40 0.52
N LEU A 563 3.06 19.67 0.82
CA LEU A 563 3.07 18.55 1.74
C LEU A 563 3.10 17.26 0.93
N LEU A 564 4.23 16.57 0.90
CA LEU A 564 4.36 15.23 0.34
C LEU A 564 4.06 14.18 1.41
N HIS A 565 3.30 13.14 1.08
CA HIS A 565 3.12 11.97 1.94
C HIS A 565 2.80 10.69 1.15
N ASN A 566 3.02 9.52 1.75
CA ASN A 566 2.54 8.26 1.18
C ASN A 566 1.01 8.14 1.22
N VAL A 567 0.43 7.44 0.25
CA VAL A 567 -1.02 7.16 0.23
C VAL A 567 -1.51 6.36 1.44
N ASP A 568 -0.64 5.59 2.10
CA ASP A 568 -0.98 4.80 3.28
C ASP A 568 -0.65 5.46 4.63
N THR A 569 -0.05 6.65 4.63
CA THR A 569 0.07 7.52 5.81
C THR A 569 -1.23 8.30 6.01
N VAL A 570 -2.29 7.61 6.40
CA VAL A 570 -3.66 8.15 6.41
C VAL A 570 -3.86 9.32 7.37
N GLY A 571 -3.02 9.49 8.39
CA GLY A 571 -3.11 10.60 9.35
C GLY A 571 -2.47 11.92 8.90
N ALA A 572 -1.69 11.95 7.82
CA ALA A 572 -0.97 13.15 7.39
C ALA A 572 -1.90 14.17 6.70
N ASP A 573 -2.21 15.29 7.34
CA ASP A 573 -2.98 16.39 6.76
C ASP A 573 -2.19 17.71 6.72
N VAL A 574 -2.77 18.73 6.10
CA VAL A 574 -2.21 20.09 6.10
C VAL A 574 -2.51 20.75 7.44
N ASP A 575 -1.77 20.35 8.47
CA ASP A 575 -1.89 20.92 9.82
C ASP A 575 -1.34 22.37 9.83
N PRO A 576 -2.13 23.36 10.29
CA PRO A 576 -1.71 24.75 10.29
C PRO A 576 -0.56 25.02 11.26
N GLY A 577 -0.45 24.28 12.37
CA GLY A 577 0.64 24.43 13.33
C GLY A 577 1.98 24.03 12.71
N LEU A 578 2.04 22.85 12.09
CA LEU A 578 3.21 22.32 11.40
C LEU A 578 3.60 23.15 10.18
N LEU A 579 2.62 23.60 9.39
CA LEU A 579 2.89 24.51 8.28
C LEU A 579 3.47 25.84 8.79
N GLY A 580 2.90 26.41 9.85
CA GLY A 580 3.43 27.61 10.48
C GLY A 580 4.83 27.44 11.03
N LEU A 581 5.10 26.30 11.67
CA LEU A 581 6.42 25.93 12.15
C LEU A 581 7.42 25.84 10.99
N PHE A 582 7.03 25.20 9.89
CA PHE A 582 7.84 25.12 8.67
C PHE A 582 8.16 26.52 8.13
N LEU A 583 7.14 27.35 7.91
CA LEU A 583 7.26 28.70 7.34
C LEU A 583 8.05 29.68 8.21
N SER A 584 7.93 29.56 9.54
CA SER A 584 8.63 30.43 10.49
C SER A 584 10.15 30.35 10.38
N ARG A 585 10.66 29.27 9.77
CA ARG A 585 12.09 29.01 9.58
C ARG A 585 12.56 29.33 8.18
N SER A 586 11.68 29.26 7.18
CA SER A 586 11.98 29.59 5.79
C SER A 586 12.01 31.11 5.54
N SER A 587 11.40 31.91 6.41
CA SER A 587 11.45 33.37 6.32
C SER A 587 12.77 33.94 6.84
N PRO A 588 13.44 34.85 6.12
CA PRO A 588 14.54 35.62 6.68
C PRO A 588 14.01 36.46 7.84
N SER A 589 14.65 36.30 9.01
CA SER A 589 14.36 37.09 10.20
C SER A 589 14.23 38.58 9.87
N SER A 590 13.07 39.16 10.16
CA SER A 590 12.80 40.60 10.03
C SER A 590 13.42 41.44 11.16
N SER A 591 14.18 40.83 12.09
CA SER A 591 14.84 41.56 13.18
C SER A 591 16.21 42.15 12.82
N ASP A 592 16.72 41.94 11.60
CA ASP A 592 17.97 42.55 11.11
C ASP A 592 17.72 43.92 10.43
N SER A 593 16.94 44.78 11.07
CA SER A 593 16.91 46.20 10.73
C SER A 593 18.02 46.93 11.48
N GLY A 594 19.29 46.69 11.12
CA GLY A 594 20.37 47.37 11.85
C GLY A 594 21.82 47.02 11.53
N SER A 595 22.25 47.08 10.27
CA SER A 595 23.49 47.78 9.91
C SER A 595 23.74 47.73 8.40
N SER A 596 23.70 48.90 7.76
CA SER A 596 24.24 49.09 6.43
C SER A 596 25.77 49.16 6.57
N ASP A 597 26.47 48.05 6.41
CA ASP A 597 27.88 47.98 5.97
C ASP A 597 28.39 46.53 6.04
N SER A 598 27.93 45.69 5.12
CA SER A 598 28.71 44.57 4.57
C SER A 598 27.92 43.91 3.44
N ALA A 599 28.23 44.33 2.20
CA ALA A 599 27.97 43.49 1.04
C ALA A 599 28.88 42.27 1.15
N GLU A 600 28.35 41.09 0.80
CA GLU A 600 29.01 39.77 0.80
C GLU A 600 28.87 38.93 2.09
N ASN A 601 27.64 38.51 2.41
CA ASN A 601 27.42 37.16 2.95
C ASN A 601 25.97 36.71 2.61
N PRO A 602 25.74 35.54 1.98
CA PRO A 602 24.39 35.11 1.64
C PRO A 602 23.58 34.88 2.92
N LYS A 603 22.37 35.45 2.94
CA LYS A 603 21.32 35.25 3.96
C LYS A 603 21.24 33.77 4.36
N SER A 604 21.19 33.47 5.66
CA SER A 604 20.96 32.11 6.14
C SER A 604 19.55 31.65 5.73
N GLN A 605 19.45 30.98 4.58
CA GLN A 605 18.22 30.38 4.08
C GLN A 605 17.82 29.23 5.03
N GLY A 606 16.54 29.18 5.43
CA GLY A 606 15.98 28.10 6.24
C GLY A 606 16.06 26.74 5.53
N ALA A 607 15.71 25.67 6.23
CA ALA A 607 15.66 24.33 5.62
C ALA A 607 14.64 24.29 4.47
N ALA A 608 15.05 23.77 3.31
CA ALA A 608 14.17 23.59 2.16
C ALA A 608 13.16 22.45 2.38
N LEU A 609 13.52 21.49 3.24
CA LEU A 609 12.75 20.29 3.53
C LEU A 609 12.56 20.13 5.04
N ALA A 610 11.38 19.68 5.46
CA ALA A 610 11.18 19.15 6.81
C ALA A 610 10.50 17.78 6.75
N PHE A 611 11.18 16.76 7.26
CA PHE A 611 10.65 15.40 7.31
C PHE A 611 9.91 15.17 8.62
N GLU A 612 8.73 14.57 8.55
CA GLU A 612 8.06 14.11 9.77
C GLU A 612 8.54 12.71 10.13
N VAL A 613 8.83 12.50 11.41
CA VAL A 613 9.21 11.21 11.99
C VAL A 613 8.30 10.89 13.16
N VAL A 614 8.10 9.61 13.46
CA VAL A 614 7.29 9.15 14.59
C VAL A 614 8.13 8.35 15.58
N PRO A 615 7.74 8.28 16.87
CA PRO A 615 8.39 7.38 17.82
C PRO A 615 8.34 5.94 17.30
N ARG A 616 9.49 5.25 17.26
CA ARG A 616 9.60 3.87 16.76
C ARG A 616 8.92 2.88 17.71
N LEU A 617 8.24 1.88 17.13
CA LEU A 617 7.77 0.67 17.80
C LEU A 617 8.50 -0.56 17.25
N ILE A 618 8.44 -1.67 17.99
CA ILE A 618 9.15 -2.92 17.64
C ILE A 618 8.73 -3.50 16.28
N ASP A 619 7.50 -3.25 15.85
CA ASP A 619 6.97 -3.72 14.57
C ASP A 619 7.36 -2.82 13.38
N ASP A 620 7.91 -1.62 13.64
CA ASP A 620 8.39 -0.77 12.58
C ASP A 620 9.71 -1.32 12.04
N ARG A 621 9.67 -1.74 10.77
CA ARG A 621 10.84 -2.25 10.04
C ARG A 621 11.41 -1.22 9.09
N GLY A 622 12.73 -1.16 9.02
CA GLY A 622 13.51 -0.34 8.13
C GLY A 622 14.29 0.77 8.83
N GLY A 623 14.64 1.77 8.05
CA GLY A 623 15.48 2.88 8.46
C GLY A 623 14.86 3.83 9.49
N GLY A 624 15.64 4.80 9.94
CA GLY A 624 15.22 5.79 10.92
C GLY A 624 16.00 7.09 10.83
N LEU A 625 15.73 8.00 11.76
CA LEU A 625 16.51 9.23 11.90
C LEU A 625 17.73 8.96 12.78
N ALA A 626 18.91 9.35 12.31
CA ALA A 626 20.15 9.16 13.04
C ALA A 626 21.15 10.28 12.73
N ALA A 627 22.11 10.49 13.63
CA ALA A 627 23.32 11.22 13.32
C ALA A 627 24.35 10.25 12.72
N VAL A 628 24.62 10.39 11.43
CA VAL A 628 25.61 9.60 10.69
C VAL A 628 26.89 10.40 10.59
N ASP A 629 27.96 9.93 11.24
CA ASP A 629 29.25 10.64 11.32
C ASP A 629 29.06 12.11 11.78
N GLY A 630 28.12 12.32 12.70
CA GLY A 630 27.77 13.62 13.26
C GLY A 630 26.70 14.41 12.49
N ARG A 631 26.25 13.96 11.31
CA ARG A 631 25.21 14.64 10.53
C ARG A 631 23.85 13.95 10.68
N THR A 632 22.86 14.69 11.15
CA THR A 632 21.48 14.26 11.33
C THR A 632 20.79 14.10 9.98
N ARG A 633 20.44 12.87 9.64
CA ARG A 633 19.78 12.50 8.38
C ARG A 633 18.94 11.23 8.53
N LEU A 634 18.03 11.01 7.58
CA LEU A 634 17.37 9.73 7.46
C LEU A 634 18.38 8.70 6.92
N VAL A 635 18.32 7.49 7.46
CA VAL A 635 19.11 6.35 7.02
C VAL A 635 18.14 5.23 6.69
N GLU A 636 18.19 4.72 5.46
CA GLU A 636 17.33 3.63 5.02
C GLU A 636 17.75 2.29 5.65
N GLY A 637 16.80 1.36 5.80
CA GLY A 637 17.07 0.08 6.47
C GLY A 637 18.15 -0.73 5.76
N LEU A 638 18.13 -0.69 4.41
CA LEU A 638 19.15 -1.32 3.56
C LEU A 638 20.53 -0.65 3.68
N ALA A 639 20.59 0.58 4.20
CA ALA A 639 21.81 1.34 4.38
C ALA A 639 22.43 1.19 5.78
N LEU A 640 21.73 0.57 6.74
CA LEU A 640 22.26 0.37 8.08
C LEU A 640 23.54 -0.48 8.03
N PRO A 641 24.61 -0.08 8.77
CA PRO A 641 25.84 -0.87 8.82
C PRO A 641 25.61 -2.29 9.35
N ARG A 642 24.73 -2.44 10.34
CA ARG A 642 24.32 -3.71 10.94
C ARG A 642 22.80 -3.74 11.13
N GLU A 643 22.20 -4.92 11.12
CA GLU A 643 20.75 -5.07 11.29
C GLU A 643 20.30 -4.69 12.70
N GLU A 644 21.13 -4.96 13.72
CA GLU A 644 20.81 -4.61 15.10
C GLU A 644 20.78 -3.09 15.36
N ASP A 645 21.49 -2.29 14.55
CA ASP A 645 21.52 -0.82 14.68
C ASP A 645 20.10 -0.24 14.52
N GLU A 646 19.22 -0.95 13.81
CA GLU A 646 17.81 -0.59 13.63
C GLU A 646 17.09 -0.38 14.98
N TYR A 647 17.36 -1.23 15.98
CA TYR A 647 16.67 -1.21 17.27
C TYR A 647 17.19 -0.13 18.21
N GLU A 648 18.31 0.52 17.88
CA GLU A 648 18.88 1.61 18.67
C GLU A 648 18.29 2.99 18.30
N LEU A 649 17.55 3.09 17.20
CA LEU A 649 17.01 4.35 16.69
C LEU A 649 15.64 4.67 17.29
N SER A 650 15.50 5.86 17.90
CA SER A 650 14.26 6.27 18.56
C SER A 650 13.13 6.67 17.60
N TYR A 651 13.47 7.06 16.36
CA TYR A 651 12.51 7.64 15.42
C TYR A 651 12.46 6.90 14.08
N TYR A 652 11.24 6.69 13.60
CA TYR A 652 10.92 6.06 12.32
C TYR A 652 10.42 7.10 11.31
N ASN A 653 10.82 6.95 10.05
CA ASN A 653 10.41 7.86 8.97
C ASN A 653 8.92 7.66 8.63
N SER A 654 8.11 8.72 8.74
CA SER A 654 6.68 8.67 8.39
C SER A 654 6.41 8.75 6.88
N MET A 655 7.45 9.04 6.08
CA MET A 655 7.35 9.37 4.66
C MET A 655 6.46 10.58 4.37
N THR A 656 6.42 11.53 5.31
CA THR A 656 5.79 12.85 5.14
C THR A 656 6.85 13.94 5.11
N THR A 657 6.76 14.88 4.17
CA THR A 657 7.76 15.93 3.97
C THR A 657 7.08 17.25 3.62
N TRP A 658 7.39 18.30 4.38
CA TRP A 658 7.10 19.68 4.02
C TRP A 658 8.21 20.20 3.10
N ILE A 659 7.83 20.81 1.99
CA ILE A 659 8.74 21.19 0.91
C ILE A 659 8.52 22.66 0.57
N ASP A 660 9.56 23.47 0.68
CA ASP A 660 9.62 24.80 0.08
C ASP A 660 9.90 24.66 -1.42
N ILE A 661 8.99 25.14 -2.27
CA ILE A 661 9.08 24.89 -3.73
C ILE A 661 10.34 25.54 -4.31
N ASP A 662 10.67 26.75 -3.90
CA ASP A 662 11.85 27.46 -4.43
C ASP A 662 13.15 26.83 -3.93
N GLY A 663 13.20 26.39 -2.67
CA GLY A 663 14.29 25.59 -2.12
C GLY A 663 14.47 24.24 -2.84
N LEU A 664 13.36 23.55 -3.15
CA LEU A 664 13.39 22.34 -3.97
C LEU A 664 13.97 22.62 -5.35
N LEU A 665 13.47 23.65 -6.05
CA LEU A 665 13.97 23.99 -7.39
C LEU A 665 15.45 24.36 -7.35
N THR A 666 15.89 25.09 -6.32
CA THR A 666 17.31 25.41 -6.11
C THR A 666 18.16 24.15 -5.96
N MET A 667 17.67 23.12 -5.26
CA MET A 667 18.36 21.82 -5.15
C MET A 667 18.52 21.11 -6.51
N PHE A 668 17.59 21.32 -7.45
CA PHE A 668 17.71 20.85 -8.84
C PHE A 668 18.50 21.83 -9.74
N ASN A 669 19.00 22.94 -9.21
CA ASN A 669 19.59 24.05 -9.97
C ASN A 669 18.62 24.64 -11.03
N LEU A 670 17.37 24.82 -10.61
CA LEU A 670 16.26 25.36 -11.39
C LEU A 670 15.63 26.57 -10.68
N THR A 671 14.97 27.40 -11.47
CA THR A 671 14.01 28.42 -11.02
C THR A 671 12.60 28.07 -11.48
N ARG A 672 11.58 28.79 -11.00
CA ARG A 672 10.20 28.59 -11.48
C ARG A 672 10.07 28.81 -13.00
N GLU A 673 10.82 29.77 -13.56
CA GLU A 673 10.80 30.08 -15.00
C GLU A 673 11.36 28.93 -15.85
N ASP A 674 12.37 28.24 -15.32
CA ASP A 674 13.02 27.12 -15.99
C ASP A 674 12.10 25.92 -16.20
N LEU A 675 11.00 25.81 -15.44
CA LEU A 675 9.99 24.76 -15.61
C LEU A 675 9.31 24.79 -16.99
N SER A 676 9.45 25.89 -17.72
CA SER A 676 8.99 26.00 -19.10
C SER A 676 9.93 25.34 -20.13
N ASP A 677 11.21 25.16 -19.78
CA ASP A 677 12.23 24.53 -20.62
C ASP A 677 12.40 23.05 -20.24
N LYS A 678 11.73 22.18 -21.01
CA LYS A 678 11.74 20.73 -20.79
C LYS A 678 13.14 20.12 -20.81
N GLU A 679 14.04 20.63 -21.64
CA GLU A 679 15.39 20.06 -21.74
C GLU A 679 16.24 20.47 -20.54
N ARG A 680 16.13 21.73 -20.09
CA ARG A 680 16.78 22.19 -18.86
C ARG A 680 16.30 21.39 -17.64
N VAL A 681 14.98 21.19 -17.50
CA VAL A 681 14.41 20.36 -16.44
C VAL A 681 14.94 18.92 -16.51
N ARG A 682 14.97 18.33 -17.71
CA ARG A 682 15.49 16.96 -17.91
C ARG A 682 16.94 16.82 -17.46
N VAL A 683 17.82 17.74 -17.89
CA VAL A 683 19.24 17.76 -17.51
C VAL A 683 19.43 17.94 -16.00
N ALA A 684 18.65 18.83 -15.38
CA ALA A 684 18.66 19.03 -13.93
C ALA A 684 18.27 17.76 -13.17
N CYS A 685 17.17 17.12 -13.55
CA CYS A 685 16.73 15.86 -12.94
C CYS A 685 17.74 14.73 -13.12
N ASP A 686 18.33 14.59 -14.31
CA ASP A 686 19.37 13.59 -14.57
C ASP A 686 20.60 13.83 -13.69
N THR A 687 21.04 15.08 -13.59
CA THR A 687 22.24 15.47 -12.82
C THR A 687 22.07 15.11 -11.34
N LEU A 688 20.97 15.51 -10.70
CA LEU A 688 20.72 15.21 -9.30
C LEU A 688 20.53 13.70 -9.05
N THR A 689 19.90 12.99 -9.99
CA THR A 689 19.70 11.53 -9.91
C THR A 689 21.01 10.76 -9.84
N THR A 690 22.09 11.24 -10.48
CA THR A 690 23.42 10.59 -10.40
C THR A 690 24.06 10.68 -9.02
N ARG A 691 23.59 11.61 -8.16
CA ARG A 691 24.11 11.86 -6.82
C ARG A 691 23.36 11.07 -5.75
N MET A 692 22.12 10.67 -6.05
CA MET A 692 21.31 9.83 -5.17
C MET A 692 21.95 8.44 -5.01
N PRO A 693 21.94 7.84 -3.81
CA PRO A 693 22.24 6.42 -3.63
C PRO A 693 21.40 5.53 -4.55
N THR A 694 21.92 4.36 -4.90
CA THR A 694 21.20 3.35 -5.69
C THR A 694 21.26 2.04 -4.91
N TYR A 695 20.12 1.58 -4.39
CA TYR A 695 20.04 0.31 -3.69
C TYR A 695 19.75 -0.81 -4.67
N VAL A 696 20.42 -1.95 -4.51
CA VAL A 696 20.17 -3.16 -5.29
C VAL A 696 19.46 -4.18 -4.41
N THR A 697 18.36 -4.75 -4.87
CA THR A 697 17.65 -5.83 -4.18
C THR A 697 17.43 -7.01 -5.12
N LEU A 698 17.31 -8.21 -4.53
CA LEU A 698 16.92 -9.40 -5.27
C LEU A 698 15.41 -9.63 -5.12
N LYS A 699 14.76 -9.99 -6.22
CA LYS A 699 13.37 -10.44 -6.26
C LYS A 699 13.27 -11.72 -7.06
N ASP A 700 12.24 -12.49 -6.78
CA ASP A 700 11.97 -13.72 -7.51
C ASP A 700 10.97 -13.47 -8.63
N VAL A 701 11.27 -14.04 -9.80
CA VAL A 701 10.37 -14.09 -10.96
C VAL A 701 10.07 -15.54 -11.32
N LYS A 702 8.87 -15.75 -11.86
CA LYS A 702 8.36 -17.08 -12.19
C LYS A 702 8.39 -17.25 -13.70
N ARG A 703 9.21 -18.19 -14.18
CA ARG A 703 9.29 -18.53 -15.60
C ARG A 703 8.53 -19.82 -15.85
N ARG A 704 7.55 -19.77 -16.75
CA ARG A 704 6.77 -20.93 -17.16
C ARG A 704 7.34 -21.52 -18.44
N TRP A 705 7.30 -22.84 -18.56
CA TRP A 705 7.72 -23.54 -19.76
C TRP A 705 7.06 -24.92 -19.87
N GLY A 706 7.11 -25.50 -21.07
CA GLY A 706 6.53 -26.81 -21.36
C GLY A 706 5.04 -26.89 -21.06
N ASN A 707 4.62 -27.98 -20.40
CA ASN A 707 3.22 -28.24 -20.03
C ASN A 707 2.81 -27.62 -18.67
N GLY A 708 3.31 -26.42 -18.34
CA GLY A 708 2.97 -25.72 -17.10
C GLY A 708 3.95 -25.94 -15.94
N GLN A 709 5.19 -26.28 -16.23
CA GLN A 709 6.27 -26.25 -15.23
C GLN A 709 6.62 -24.79 -14.92
N GLU A 710 6.89 -24.49 -13.64
CA GLU A 710 7.22 -23.15 -13.16
C GLU A 710 8.54 -23.22 -12.39
N ASP A 711 9.55 -22.51 -12.91
CA ASP A 711 10.83 -22.31 -12.23
C ASP A 711 10.90 -20.89 -11.66
N VAL A 712 11.54 -20.76 -10.51
CA VAL A 712 11.74 -19.46 -9.82
C VAL A 712 13.18 -19.03 -10.00
N PHE A 713 13.37 -17.82 -10.52
CA PHE A 713 14.70 -17.22 -10.75
C PHE A 713 14.86 -15.93 -9.95
N PRO A 714 16.00 -15.73 -9.27
CA PRO A 714 16.32 -14.46 -8.67
C PRO A 714 16.74 -13.46 -9.75
N VAL A 715 16.21 -12.25 -9.67
CA VAL A 715 16.53 -11.11 -10.54
C VAL A 715 16.93 -9.92 -9.67
N ALA A 716 17.90 -9.15 -10.15
CA ALA A 716 18.30 -7.91 -9.51
C ALA A 716 17.41 -6.76 -10.00
N GLN A 717 16.98 -5.93 -9.07
CA GLN A 717 16.32 -4.65 -9.33
C GLN A 717 17.01 -3.56 -8.51
N PHE A 718 16.81 -2.30 -8.92
CA PHE A 718 17.42 -1.16 -8.26
C PHE A 718 16.42 -0.05 -7.93
N GLU A 719 16.64 0.65 -6.82
CA GLU A 719 15.73 1.67 -6.34
C GLU A 719 16.49 2.89 -5.77
N LYS A 720 15.85 4.06 -5.86
CA LYS A 720 16.29 5.30 -5.22
C LYS A 720 15.18 5.80 -4.30
N LEU A 721 15.55 6.20 -3.08
CA LEU A 721 14.59 6.50 -2.01
C LEU A 721 14.61 8.00 -1.69
N TRP A 722 13.43 8.60 -1.52
CA TRP A 722 13.24 10.02 -1.17
C TRP A 722 13.92 10.41 0.15
N GLY A 723 14.01 9.49 1.13
CA GLY A 723 14.67 9.77 2.41
C GLY A 723 16.15 10.15 2.25
N ASP A 724 16.83 9.58 1.25
CA ASP A 724 18.25 9.84 0.99
C ASP A 724 18.54 11.28 0.55
N VAL A 725 17.52 12.07 0.18
CA VAL A 725 17.70 13.50 -0.13
C VAL A 725 18.30 14.24 1.07
N SER A 726 17.96 13.79 2.29
CA SER A 726 18.54 14.33 3.53
C SER A 726 20.05 14.10 3.67
N ALA A 727 20.61 13.17 2.88
CA ALA A 727 22.03 12.85 2.85
C ALA A 727 22.82 13.64 1.80
N LEU A 728 22.17 14.36 0.89
CA LEU A 728 22.83 15.06 -0.23
C LEU A 728 23.55 16.35 0.22
N ASP A 729 24.60 16.71 -0.51
CA ASP A 729 25.23 18.02 -0.42
C ASP A 729 24.65 19.00 -1.46
N ASN A 730 24.95 20.29 -1.41
CA ASN A 730 24.58 21.27 -2.45
C ASN A 730 25.71 21.38 -3.47
N ASP A 731 25.35 21.61 -4.73
CA ASP A 731 26.30 21.57 -5.86
C ASP A 731 27.28 22.74 -5.89
N ASP A 732 26.88 23.93 -5.43
CA ASP A 732 27.68 25.16 -5.63
C ASP A 732 28.79 25.37 -4.59
N ASP A 733 28.60 24.90 -3.35
CA ASP A 733 29.54 25.14 -2.23
C ASP A 733 29.92 23.86 -1.45
N GLY A 734 29.38 22.69 -1.84
CA GLY A 734 29.55 21.44 -1.07
C GLY A 734 28.86 21.44 0.30
N ALA A 735 28.03 22.45 0.59
CA ALA A 735 27.28 22.56 1.84
C ALA A 735 26.08 21.59 1.84
N ALA A 736 25.87 20.83 2.90
CA ALA A 736 24.73 19.92 3.06
C ALA A 736 23.37 20.54 2.69
N VAL A 737 22.47 19.75 2.07
CA VAL A 737 21.04 20.09 2.02
C VAL A 737 20.54 20.18 3.46
N LYS A 738 20.02 21.36 3.83
CA LYS A 738 19.48 21.60 5.16
C LYS A 738 18.08 21.02 5.26
N CYS A 739 17.92 20.10 6.19
CA CYS A 739 16.68 19.42 6.47
C CYS A 739 16.36 19.55 7.94
N ASP A 740 15.10 19.81 8.24
CA ASP A 740 14.61 19.69 9.61
C ASP A 740 13.75 18.44 9.78
N TYR A 741 13.54 18.05 11.03
CA TYR A 741 12.81 16.85 11.39
C TYR A 741 11.76 17.19 12.44
N PHE A 742 10.50 16.86 12.16
CA PHE A 742 9.38 17.06 13.07
C PHE A 742 8.97 15.72 13.66
N VAL A 743 9.18 15.55 14.96
CA VAL A 743 8.65 14.41 15.70
C VAL A 743 7.17 14.65 15.91
N VAL A 744 6.34 13.86 15.24
CA VAL A 744 4.87 13.95 15.29
C VAL A 744 4.27 12.72 15.97
N SER A 745 3.00 12.83 16.35
CA SER A 745 2.27 11.70 16.92
C SER A 745 2.16 10.52 15.94
N ARG A 746 2.10 9.28 16.47
CA ARG A 746 1.89 8.10 15.62
C ARG A 746 0.58 8.14 14.86
N ARG A 747 -0.49 8.70 15.42
CA ARG A 747 -1.80 8.79 14.74
C ARG A 747 -1.71 9.57 13.44
N ARG A 748 -0.81 10.55 13.36
CA ARG A 748 -0.49 11.32 12.15
C ARG A 748 0.40 10.54 11.18
N GLY A 749 1.54 10.03 11.66
CA GLY A 749 2.61 9.53 10.80
C GLY A 749 2.69 8.01 10.58
N GLN A 750 1.77 7.22 11.17
CA GLN A 750 1.75 5.76 10.99
C GLN A 750 1.32 5.37 9.57
N GLN A 751 2.04 4.41 8.98
CA GLN A 751 1.77 3.84 7.67
C GLN A 751 1.01 2.51 7.80
N LEU A 752 -0.08 2.34 7.04
CA LEU A 752 -0.83 1.08 6.95
C LEU A 752 -0.33 0.23 5.78
N LYS A 753 0.73 -0.56 6.01
CA LYS A 753 1.39 -1.40 5.00
C LYS A 753 0.68 -2.74 4.77
N ASP A 754 0.00 -3.27 5.77
CA ASP A 754 -0.63 -4.59 5.78
C ASP A 754 -2.04 -4.54 6.43
N PRO A 755 -3.05 -5.25 5.89
CA PRO A 755 -4.37 -5.37 6.52
C PRO A 755 -4.34 -5.84 7.98
N ALA A 756 -3.34 -6.61 8.40
CA ALA A 756 -3.16 -7.03 9.79
C ALA A 756 -2.99 -5.86 10.77
N GLN A 757 -2.55 -4.69 10.28
CA GLN A 757 -2.35 -3.51 11.11
C GLN A 757 -3.65 -2.76 11.41
N LEU A 758 -4.75 -3.08 10.70
CA LEU A 758 -6.01 -2.35 10.80
C LEU A 758 -6.67 -2.48 12.18
N ASP A 759 -6.63 -3.65 12.81
CA ASP A 759 -7.22 -3.84 14.15
C ASP A 759 -6.50 -2.99 15.20
N GLY A 760 -5.17 -3.06 15.23
CA GLY A 760 -4.35 -2.25 16.15
C GLY A 760 -4.55 -0.76 15.94
N TRP A 761 -4.55 -0.32 14.68
CA TRP A 761 -4.80 1.07 14.29
C TRP A 761 -6.20 1.58 14.66
N ALA A 762 -7.23 0.72 14.59
CA ALA A 762 -8.56 1.11 15.06
C ALA A 762 -8.62 1.18 16.60
N ARG A 763 -7.94 0.28 17.29
CA ARG A 763 -7.99 0.18 18.76
C ARG A 763 -7.19 1.26 19.49
N ASP A 764 -6.14 1.80 18.88
CA ASP A 764 -5.31 2.84 19.49
C ASP A 764 -5.89 4.27 19.35
N GLY A 765 -7.07 4.39 18.75
CA GLY A 765 -7.76 5.65 18.53
C GLY A 765 -7.39 6.36 17.21
N SER A 766 -6.55 5.75 16.37
CA SER A 766 -6.12 6.38 15.10
C SER A 766 -7.25 6.45 14.08
N ARG A 767 -8.20 5.51 14.10
CA ARG A 767 -9.42 5.58 13.27
C ARG A 767 -10.28 6.78 13.65
N GLU A 768 -10.54 6.98 14.94
CA GLU A 768 -11.36 8.08 15.45
C GLU A 768 -10.66 9.43 15.24
N TYR A 769 -9.34 9.47 15.43
CA TYR A 769 -8.52 10.63 15.05
C TYR A 769 -8.69 10.96 13.56
N LEU A 770 -8.61 9.94 12.68
CA LEU A 770 -8.78 10.12 11.24
C LEU A 770 -10.17 10.67 10.90
N GLU A 771 -11.23 10.15 11.52
CA GLU A 771 -12.59 10.70 11.34
C GLU A 771 -12.66 12.17 11.75
N GLY A 772 -11.98 12.58 12.82
CA GLY A 772 -11.95 13.96 13.31
C GLY A 772 -11.19 14.95 12.42
N ILE A 773 -10.31 14.48 11.54
CA ILE A 773 -9.54 15.31 10.60
C ILE A 773 -10.03 15.20 9.15
N CYS A 774 -11.13 14.50 8.89
CA CYS A 774 -11.73 14.39 7.56
C CYS A 774 -13.03 15.20 7.46
N GLU A 775 -13.33 15.65 6.25
CA GLU A 775 -14.64 16.20 5.89
C GLU A 775 -15.28 15.35 4.79
N TRP A 776 -16.34 14.64 5.18
CA TRP A 776 -17.04 13.69 4.34
C TRP A 776 -18.18 14.37 3.59
N GLU A 777 -18.36 13.95 2.34
CA GLU A 777 -19.61 14.13 1.60
C GLU A 777 -20.71 13.20 2.08
#